data_AF-A0A1L5PH19-F1
#
_entry.id   AF-A0A1L5PH19-F1
#
_cell.length_a   1.000
_cell.length_b   1.000
_cell.length_c   1.000
_cell.angle_alpha   90.00
_cell.angle_beta   90.00
_cell.angle_gamma   90.00
#
_symmetry.space_group_name_H-M   'P 1'
#
loop_
_entity.id
_entity.type
_entity.pdbx_description
1 polymer ?
#
loop_
_entity_poly.entity_id
_entity_poly.type
_entity_poly.pdbx_seq_one_letter_code
_entity_poly.pdbx_strand_id
1 'polypeptide(L)'
;MRYERTDLMIGTVQEGLQALVEGHHGDPFAILGRHEYGDLTVVRALLPGAASVDVIEADTGRVVTRLETIHEGGLFAGAIGSTTNYLFRINWPDAVQETEDPYSFGLLLGELDLHLIAQGTHYDLGRTLGAIPMEIDGIQGVRFCLWAPNARRVSVVGDFNSWDGRRHPMRLRPSAGVWELFIPRLTHGERYKFELIDANGNLLPQKADPVARASEAAPSTASRVAPSKRFRWSDEDWMRTHRGARALEGAISVYEVHLGSWIRIAEEANRPLDWVELSQRLIPYARDLGFTHIELLPIMEHPFGGSWGYQPLGLFAPTGRYGLPDDFAYFVDRCHAAGIGVILDWVPAHFPTDVWGLARFDGTALYEHEDPREGFHKDWNTLIYNLGRNEVKGFLIASALEWLEHYHVDGLRVDAVASMLYRDYSRNEGEWIPNAYGGRENLEAVEFFKHLNSIIHHRCPHAFTAAEESTAWPGVTARPEDGGLGFDFKWNMGWMHDTLHYMQEDPVHRKYHHTAMTFGMIYAYSEHFMLPLSHDEVVHGKGSLVAKMPGDHWQRLANLRAYYGFMWGHPGKKLIFMGCELGQESEWNHDGSVHWDLLDDPAHAGIQRLIRDLNKLYAQEPALQFSDLNAAGFEWAVADDAQNSVYGMLRSSPDRSSLVLIMSNLTPVARYAYRVGVPTDGRWQVVLNTDAAIYGGANLGQTEVWAERQPNNGKEYSVLLTLPPLATIFLRHKE
;
A
#
# COMPACT_ATOMS: atom_id res chain seq x y z
N MET A 1 5.70 -9.49 -62.63
CA MET A 1 4.31 -9.14 -62.93
C MET A 1 4.00 -7.85 -62.22
N ARG A 2 3.30 -6.91 -62.85
CA ARG A 2 2.83 -5.69 -62.18
C ARG A 2 1.45 -6.05 -61.63
N TYR A 3 1.35 -6.24 -60.32
CA TYR A 3 0.06 -6.50 -59.66
C TYR A 3 -0.79 -5.22 -59.74
N GLU A 4 -2.09 -5.35 -59.93
CA GLU A 4 -3.00 -4.21 -59.92
C GLU A 4 -3.32 -3.79 -58.48
N ARG A 5 -3.72 -2.53 -58.28
CA ARG A 5 -4.07 -2.00 -56.95
C ARG A 5 -5.16 -2.84 -56.25
N THR A 6 -6.07 -3.42 -57.02
CA THR A 6 -7.10 -4.36 -56.55
C THR A 6 -6.51 -5.64 -55.96
N ASP A 7 -5.41 -6.15 -56.52
CA ASP A 7 -4.73 -7.36 -56.01
C ASP A 7 -4.11 -7.09 -54.63
N LEU A 8 -3.60 -5.88 -54.39
CA LEU A 8 -3.03 -5.48 -53.10
C LEU A 8 -4.08 -5.32 -51.99
N MET A 9 -5.36 -5.17 -52.36
CA MET A 9 -6.49 -5.05 -51.44
C MET A 9 -7.26 -6.37 -51.26
N ILE A 10 -6.76 -7.48 -51.80
CA ILE A 10 -7.40 -8.80 -51.69
C ILE A 10 -7.67 -9.16 -50.21
N GLY A 11 -8.85 -9.72 -49.94
CA GLY A 11 -9.28 -10.10 -48.60
C GLY A 11 -9.68 -8.92 -47.69
N THR A 12 -9.70 -7.69 -48.19
CA THR A 12 -10.16 -6.50 -47.46
C THR A 12 -11.44 -5.94 -48.07
N VAL A 13 -12.21 -5.18 -47.29
CA VAL A 13 -13.39 -4.42 -47.75
C VAL A 13 -13.13 -2.93 -47.61
N GLN A 14 -13.66 -2.12 -48.51
CA GLN A 14 -13.36 -0.68 -48.59
C GLN A 14 -13.71 0.05 -47.29
N GLU A 15 -14.82 -0.31 -46.67
CA GLU A 15 -15.27 0.23 -45.38
C GLU A 15 -14.28 -0.10 -44.25
N GLY A 16 -13.66 -1.29 -44.30
CA GLY A 16 -12.66 -1.71 -43.32
C GLY A 16 -11.35 -0.93 -43.48
N LEU A 17 -10.90 -0.70 -44.71
CA LEU A 17 -9.74 0.14 -45.00
C LEU A 17 -9.95 1.59 -44.56
N GLN A 18 -11.15 2.13 -44.81
CA GLN A 18 -11.53 3.47 -44.36
C GLN A 18 -11.52 3.56 -42.83
N ALA A 19 -12.18 2.61 -42.16
CA ALA A 19 -12.20 2.55 -40.70
C ALA A 19 -10.79 2.41 -40.10
N LEU A 20 -9.88 1.70 -40.76
CA LEU A 20 -8.50 1.57 -40.30
C LEU A 20 -7.76 2.91 -40.36
N VAL A 21 -7.85 3.62 -41.49
CA VAL A 21 -7.23 4.94 -41.67
C VAL A 21 -7.80 5.98 -40.72
N GLU A 22 -9.11 5.92 -40.44
CA GLU A 22 -9.79 6.80 -39.49
C GLU A 22 -9.48 6.44 -38.03
N GLY A 23 -8.81 5.30 -37.78
CA GLY A 23 -8.51 4.84 -36.42
C GLY A 23 -9.71 4.24 -35.68
N HIS A 24 -10.68 3.68 -36.40
CA HIS A 24 -11.91 3.07 -35.88
C HIS A 24 -11.96 1.53 -36.04
N HIS A 25 -10.97 0.91 -36.67
CA HIS A 25 -10.94 -0.54 -36.92
C HIS A 25 -10.53 -1.33 -35.67
N GLY A 26 -11.32 -2.35 -35.31
CA GLY A 26 -11.12 -3.16 -34.11
C GLY A 26 -10.22 -4.40 -34.28
N ASP A 27 -9.96 -4.82 -35.51
CA ASP A 27 -9.08 -5.95 -35.82
C ASP A 27 -7.97 -5.55 -36.82
N PRO A 28 -6.95 -4.81 -36.39
CA PRO A 28 -5.92 -4.33 -37.29
C PRO A 28 -5.11 -5.47 -37.93
N PHE A 29 -4.97 -6.63 -37.28
CA PHE A 29 -4.22 -7.78 -37.80
C PHE A 29 -4.91 -8.48 -38.97
N ALA A 30 -6.23 -8.31 -39.15
CA ALA A 30 -6.92 -8.77 -40.35
C ALA A 30 -6.54 -8.00 -41.62
N ILE A 31 -5.90 -6.82 -41.50
CA ILE A 31 -5.54 -5.97 -42.64
C ILE A 31 -4.04 -5.74 -42.71
N LEU A 32 -3.44 -5.31 -41.60
CA LEU A 32 -2.02 -4.94 -41.48
C LEU A 32 -1.13 -6.18 -41.39
N GLY A 33 0.15 -5.98 -41.74
CA GLY A 33 1.13 -7.04 -41.74
C GLY A 33 1.14 -7.84 -43.04
N ARG A 34 1.72 -9.03 -42.95
CA ARG A 34 1.86 -9.99 -44.05
C ARG A 34 0.63 -10.90 -44.13
N HIS A 35 0.03 -10.98 -45.32
CA HIS A 35 -1.12 -11.84 -45.62
C HIS A 35 -0.84 -12.69 -46.86
N GLU A 36 -1.21 -13.97 -46.81
CA GLU A 36 -0.98 -14.95 -47.89
C GLU A 36 -2.30 -15.36 -48.55
N TYR A 37 -2.37 -15.24 -49.88
CA TYR A 37 -3.52 -15.58 -50.71
C TYR A 37 -3.06 -16.45 -51.90
N GLY A 38 -2.89 -17.75 -51.67
CA GLY A 38 -2.29 -18.65 -52.65
C GLY A 38 -0.82 -18.29 -52.90
N ASP A 39 -0.44 -18.00 -54.15
CA ASP A 39 0.93 -17.62 -54.51
C ASP A 39 1.23 -16.12 -54.28
N LEU A 40 0.23 -15.34 -53.88
CA LEU A 40 0.37 -13.90 -53.63
C LEU A 40 0.55 -13.64 -52.12
N THR A 41 1.67 -13.03 -51.76
CA THR A 41 1.89 -12.50 -50.41
C THR A 41 1.84 -10.97 -50.46
N VAL A 42 0.97 -10.36 -49.67
CA VAL A 42 0.82 -8.90 -49.56
C VAL A 42 1.27 -8.44 -48.19
N VAL A 43 2.03 -7.35 -48.14
CA VAL A 43 2.35 -6.63 -46.90
C VAL A 43 1.63 -5.29 -46.91
N ARG A 44 0.98 -4.95 -45.78
CA ARG A 44 0.26 -3.68 -45.60
C ARG A 44 0.71 -2.97 -44.33
N ALA A 45 0.88 -1.65 -44.42
CA ALA A 45 1.32 -0.81 -43.31
C ALA A 45 0.49 0.47 -43.24
N LEU A 46 0.02 0.84 -42.05
CA LEU A 46 -0.58 2.14 -41.77
C LEU A 46 0.46 3.04 -41.10
N LEU A 47 0.99 4.00 -41.85
CA LEU A 47 2.05 4.92 -41.43
C LEU A 47 1.67 6.36 -41.77
N PRO A 48 0.73 6.98 -41.04
CA PRO A 48 0.28 8.35 -41.28
C PRO A 48 1.47 9.33 -41.22
N GLY A 49 1.61 10.13 -42.28
CA GLY A 49 2.69 11.11 -42.44
C GLY A 49 3.96 10.57 -43.11
N ALA A 50 4.04 9.28 -43.45
CA ALA A 50 5.17 8.75 -44.23
C ALA A 50 5.09 9.22 -45.69
N ALA A 51 6.22 9.61 -46.27
CA ALA A 51 6.32 10.00 -47.67
C ALA A 51 6.42 8.79 -48.61
N SER A 52 7.12 7.74 -48.18
CA SER A 52 7.19 6.45 -48.89
C SER A 52 7.66 5.33 -47.95
N VAL A 53 7.34 4.09 -48.31
CA VAL A 53 7.70 2.91 -47.53
C VAL A 53 8.27 1.86 -48.46
N ASP A 54 9.48 1.41 -48.18
CA ASP A 54 10.11 0.29 -48.86
C ASP A 54 10.12 -0.93 -47.94
N VAL A 55 9.85 -2.11 -48.49
CA VAL A 55 10.09 -3.39 -47.81
C VAL A 55 11.49 -3.83 -48.19
N ILE A 56 12.34 -4.05 -47.18
CA ILE A 56 13.72 -4.48 -47.36
C ILE A 56 13.95 -5.84 -46.72
N GLU A 57 14.85 -6.65 -47.28
CA GLU A 57 15.30 -7.88 -46.63
C GLU A 57 16.05 -7.54 -45.35
N ALA A 58 15.69 -8.19 -44.23
CA ALA A 58 16.28 -7.90 -42.93
C ALA A 58 17.80 -8.11 -42.89
N ASP A 59 18.30 -9.14 -43.57
CA ASP A 59 19.72 -9.52 -43.53
C ASP A 59 20.61 -8.70 -44.47
N THR A 60 20.09 -8.31 -45.63
CA THR A 60 20.90 -7.70 -46.71
C THR A 60 20.61 -6.21 -46.90
N GLY A 61 19.50 -5.70 -46.34
CA GLY A 61 19.01 -4.34 -46.57
C GLY A 61 18.55 -4.06 -48.00
N ARG A 62 18.50 -5.09 -48.86
CA ARG A 62 18.08 -5.01 -50.26
C ARG A 62 16.59 -4.70 -50.33
N VAL A 63 16.22 -3.72 -51.15
CA VAL A 63 14.80 -3.41 -51.41
C VAL A 63 14.15 -4.57 -52.15
N VAL A 64 13.16 -5.19 -51.50
CA VAL A 64 12.29 -6.24 -52.07
C VAL A 64 11.26 -5.58 -52.97
N THR A 65 10.56 -4.57 -52.44
CA THR A 65 9.54 -3.83 -53.16
C THR A 65 9.31 -2.46 -52.52
N ARG A 66 8.82 -1.50 -53.30
CA ARG A 66 8.28 -0.24 -52.80
C ARG A 66 6.77 -0.39 -52.64
N LEU A 67 6.23 -0.06 -51.47
CA LEU A 67 4.80 -0.12 -51.25
C LEU A 67 4.08 1.01 -52.01
N GLU A 68 2.95 0.69 -52.61
CA GLU A 68 2.05 1.66 -53.23
C GLU A 68 1.17 2.33 -52.18
N THR A 69 0.92 3.63 -52.34
CA THR A 69 -0.04 4.36 -51.50
C THR A 69 -1.46 3.93 -51.85
N ILE A 70 -2.08 3.17 -50.96
CA ILE A 70 -3.46 2.69 -51.09
C ILE A 70 -4.47 3.73 -50.60
N HIS A 71 -4.10 4.54 -49.63
CA HIS A 71 -4.95 5.63 -49.14
C HIS A 71 -4.10 6.83 -48.66
N GLU A 72 -4.57 8.06 -48.91
CA GLU A 72 -3.84 9.30 -48.59
C GLU A 72 -3.58 9.48 -47.08
N GLY A 73 -4.41 8.86 -46.24
CA GLY A 73 -4.21 8.79 -44.79
C GLY A 73 -3.01 7.92 -44.34
N GLY A 74 -2.14 7.50 -45.26
CA GLY A 74 -0.89 6.79 -44.96
C GLY A 74 -1.02 5.27 -44.96
N LEU A 75 -1.99 4.70 -45.69
CA LEU A 75 -2.05 3.25 -45.89
C LEU A 75 -1.24 2.86 -47.13
N PHE A 76 -0.29 1.94 -46.94
CA PHE A 76 0.60 1.44 -47.97
C PHE A 76 0.44 -0.07 -48.14
N ALA A 77 0.55 -0.60 -49.36
CA ALA A 77 0.55 -2.03 -49.61
C ALA A 77 1.44 -2.42 -50.79
N GLY A 78 1.92 -3.66 -50.79
CA GLY A 78 2.79 -4.16 -51.85
C GLY A 78 2.92 -5.68 -51.80
N ALA A 79 3.09 -6.28 -52.97
CA ALA A 79 3.32 -7.71 -53.09
C ALA A 79 4.80 -8.02 -52.85
N ILE A 80 5.06 -9.07 -52.06
CA ILE A 80 6.41 -9.58 -51.80
C ILE A 80 6.54 -11.02 -52.32
N GLY A 81 7.74 -11.40 -52.77
CA GLY A 81 8.08 -12.81 -52.94
C GLY A 81 8.18 -13.51 -51.58
N SER A 82 7.79 -14.77 -51.47
CA SER A 82 7.50 -15.40 -50.18
C SER A 82 8.71 -15.61 -49.24
N THR A 83 8.38 -15.78 -47.95
CA THR A 83 9.19 -16.25 -46.78
C THR A 83 10.36 -15.41 -46.26
N THR A 84 10.80 -14.34 -46.92
CA THR A 84 11.95 -13.57 -46.40
C THR A 84 11.53 -12.70 -45.20
N ASN A 85 12.33 -12.71 -44.14
CA ASN A 85 12.20 -11.75 -43.04
C ASN A 85 12.41 -10.34 -43.59
N TYR A 86 11.53 -9.41 -43.23
CA TYR A 86 11.55 -8.06 -43.77
C TYR A 86 11.55 -6.99 -42.70
N LEU A 87 12.05 -5.82 -43.08
CA LEU A 87 11.87 -4.56 -42.34
C LEU A 87 11.14 -3.56 -43.23
N PHE A 88 10.49 -2.60 -42.61
CA PHE A 88 10.09 -1.37 -43.29
C PHE A 88 11.24 -0.38 -43.23
N ARG A 89 11.62 0.16 -44.39
CA ARG A 89 12.37 1.42 -44.51
C ARG A 89 11.38 2.53 -44.81
N ILE A 90 11.06 3.30 -43.78
CA ILE A 90 10.05 4.35 -43.79
C ILE A 90 10.75 5.69 -44.01
N ASN A 91 10.39 6.38 -45.07
CA ASN A 91 10.86 7.74 -45.32
C ASN A 91 9.83 8.72 -44.74
N TRP A 92 10.15 9.29 -43.59
CA TRP A 92 9.46 10.45 -43.02
C TRP A 92 9.96 11.74 -43.68
N PRO A 93 9.26 12.89 -43.53
CA PRO A 93 9.71 14.16 -44.10
C PRO A 93 11.15 14.54 -43.74
N ASP A 94 11.56 14.26 -42.48
CA ASP A 94 12.84 14.69 -41.94
C ASP A 94 13.76 13.54 -41.49
N ALA A 95 13.34 12.27 -41.67
CA ALA A 95 14.09 11.12 -41.17
C ALA A 95 13.80 9.84 -41.98
N VAL A 96 14.75 8.91 -41.96
CA VAL A 96 14.53 7.53 -42.43
C VAL A 96 14.57 6.61 -41.22
N GLN A 97 13.55 5.78 -41.07
CA GLN A 97 13.45 4.79 -40.01
C GLN A 97 13.43 3.39 -40.61
N GLU A 98 14.31 2.52 -40.14
CA GLU A 98 14.22 1.09 -40.41
C GLU A 98 13.70 0.37 -39.16
N THR A 99 12.65 -0.42 -39.29
CA THR A 99 12.02 -1.13 -38.16
C THR A 99 11.30 -2.38 -38.63
N GLU A 100 11.19 -3.36 -37.74
CA GLU A 100 10.33 -4.52 -37.92
C GLU A 100 8.85 -4.09 -37.95
N ASP A 101 8.03 -4.90 -38.57
CA ASP A 101 6.58 -4.69 -38.63
C ASP A 101 5.91 -5.18 -37.33
N PRO A 102 5.28 -4.30 -36.53
CA PRO A 102 4.55 -4.70 -35.31
C PRO A 102 3.46 -5.75 -35.56
N TYR A 103 2.92 -5.80 -36.78
CA TYR A 103 1.85 -6.71 -37.19
C TYR A 103 2.37 -8.04 -37.77
N SER A 104 3.68 -8.26 -37.76
CA SER A 104 4.29 -9.54 -38.15
C SER A 104 4.45 -10.51 -36.97
N PHE A 105 4.30 -10.03 -35.73
CA PHE A 105 4.44 -10.84 -34.51
C PHE A 105 3.15 -11.61 -34.17
N GLY A 106 3.33 -12.86 -33.73
CA GLY A 106 2.24 -13.79 -33.40
C GLY A 106 1.46 -13.44 -32.13
N LEU A 107 0.74 -14.42 -31.59
CA LEU A 107 0.01 -14.28 -30.32
C LEU A 107 0.99 -14.13 -29.15
N LEU A 108 0.72 -13.18 -28.25
CA LEU A 108 1.68 -12.76 -27.21
C LEU A 108 1.37 -13.35 -25.83
N LEU A 109 0.10 -13.60 -25.54
CA LEU A 109 -0.37 -14.32 -24.36
C LEU A 109 -0.84 -15.74 -24.69
N GLY A 110 -0.51 -16.68 -23.80
CA GLY A 110 -0.95 -18.07 -23.90
C GLY A 110 -2.39 -18.26 -23.41
N GLU A 111 -3.03 -19.36 -23.82
CA GLU A 111 -4.42 -19.65 -23.44
C GLU A 111 -4.62 -19.86 -21.93
N LEU A 112 -3.59 -20.36 -21.22
CA LEU A 112 -3.64 -20.49 -19.76
C LEU A 112 -3.68 -19.13 -19.07
N ASP A 113 -2.87 -18.17 -19.53
CA ASP A 113 -2.85 -16.81 -18.96
C ASP A 113 -4.23 -16.15 -19.13
N LEU A 114 -4.80 -16.24 -20.33
CA LEU A 114 -6.13 -15.70 -20.63
C LEU A 114 -7.22 -16.37 -19.78
N HIS A 115 -7.15 -17.70 -19.61
CA HIS A 115 -8.07 -18.43 -18.75
C HIS A 115 -7.98 -17.95 -17.29
N LEU A 116 -6.77 -17.86 -16.73
CA LEU A 116 -6.57 -17.43 -15.35
C LEU A 116 -6.97 -15.97 -15.12
N ILE A 117 -6.75 -15.08 -16.11
CA ILE A 117 -7.23 -13.69 -16.08
C ILE A 117 -8.76 -13.69 -15.97
N ALA A 118 -9.46 -14.41 -16.85
CA ALA A 118 -10.93 -14.49 -16.85
C ALA A 118 -11.50 -15.13 -15.57
N GLN A 119 -10.75 -16.01 -14.90
CA GLN A 119 -11.12 -16.60 -13.62
C GLN A 119 -10.78 -15.72 -12.40
N GLY A 120 -10.04 -14.63 -12.59
CA GLY A 120 -9.59 -13.78 -11.47
C GLY A 120 -8.54 -14.45 -10.58
N THR A 121 -7.79 -15.41 -11.12
CA THR A 121 -6.80 -16.22 -10.39
C THR A 121 -5.41 -16.15 -11.00
N HIS A 122 -5.19 -15.26 -11.97
CA HIS A 122 -3.85 -14.93 -12.43
C HIS A 122 -3.20 -13.97 -11.45
N TYR A 123 -2.33 -14.45 -10.58
CA TYR A 123 -1.73 -13.65 -9.51
C TYR A 123 -0.52 -12.83 -9.94
N ASP A 124 0.10 -13.17 -11.07
CA ASP A 124 1.31 -12.51 -11.57
C ASP A 124 0.99 -11.42 -12.63
N LEU A 125 -0.10 -10.67 -12.46
CA LEU A 125 -0.60 -9.72 -13.49
C LEU A 125 0.42 -8.64 -13.86
N GLY A 126 1.22 -8.13 -12.91
CA GLY A 126 2.28 -7.14 -13.18
C GLY A 126 3.35 -7.66 -14.16
N ARG A 127 3.38 -8.97 -14.41
CA ARG A 127 4.31 -9.65 -15.32
C ARG A 127 3.64 -10.23 -16.56
N THR A 128 2.34 -10.03 -16.69
CA THR A 128 1.52 -10.50 -17.81
C THR A 128 0.87 -9.34 -18.55
N LEU A 129 0.10 -8.52 -17.84
CA LEU A 129 -0.51 -7.30 -18.37
C LEU A 129 0.48 -6.13 -18.33
N GLY A 130 0.08 -5.03 -18.95
CA GLY A 130 0.82 -3.78 -19.01
C GLY A 130 1.94 -3.76 -20.04
N ALA A 131 2.94 -2.92 -19.82
CA ALA A 131 4.12 -2.81 -20.69
C ALA A 131 5.32 -3.60 -20.15
N ILE A 132 5.77 -4.59 -20.93
CA ILE A 132 6.85 -5.50 -20.55
C ILE A 132 7.92 -5.50 -21.64
N PRO A 133 9.13 -4.97 -21.36
CA PRO A 133 10.26 -5.13 -22.26
C PRO A 133 10.63 -6.60 -22.37
N MET A 134 10.74 -7.11 -23.60
CA MET A 134 11.07 -8.50 -23.88
C MET A 134 11.70 -8.67 -25.26
N GLU A 135 12.20 -9.87 -25.52
CA GLU A 135 12.72 -10.27 -26.82
C GLU A 135 11.77 -11.28 -27.47
N ILE A 136 11.44 -11.08 -28.74
CA ILE A 136 10.69 -12.03 -29.57
C ILE A 136 11.49 -12.24 -30.86
N ASP A 137 11.83 -13.49 -31.17
CA ASP A 137 12.60 -13.87 -32.36
C ASP A 137 13.93 -13.08 -32.54
N GLY A 138 14.63 -12.80 -31.44
CA GLY A 138 15.87 -12.01 -31.44
C GLY A 138 15.68 -10.50 -31.49
N ILE A 139 14.44 -10.02 -31.55
CA ILE A 139 14.10 -8.60 -31.63
C ILE A 139 13.67 -8.09 -30.25
N GLN A 140 14.43 -7.13 -29.73
CA GLN A 140 14.08 -6.42 -28.50
C GLN A 140 12.92 -5.47 -28.76
N GLY A 141 12.00 -5.36 -27.80
CA GLY A 141 10.87 -4.45 -27.87
C GLY A 141 10.04 -4.48 -26.61
N VAL A 142 8.82 -3.96 -26.68
CA VAL A 142 7.88 -3.93 -25.55
C VAL A 142 6.57 -4.58 -25.95
N ARG A 143 6.13 -5.57 -25.17
CA ARG A 143 4.77 -6.10 -25.23
C ARG A 143 3.87 -5.22 -24.38
N PHE A 144 2.77 -4.78 -24.97
CA PHE A 144 1.66 -4.11 -24.29
C PHE A 144 0.47 -5.05 -24.22
N CYS A 145 -0.11 -5.21 -23.03
CA CYS A 145 -1.32 -5.98 -22.82
C CYS A 145 -2.31 -5.21 -21.93
N LEU A 146 -3.58 -5.10 -22.34
CA LEU A 146 -4.59 -4.33 -21.60
C LEU A 146 -5.92 -5.08 -21.53
N TRP A 147 -6.52 -5.18 -20.34
CA TRP A 147 -7.89 -5.67 -20.20
C TRP A 147 -8.89 -4.53 -20.45
N ALA A 148 -9.68 -4.65 -21.53
CA ALA A 148 -10.69 -3.68 -21.94
C ALA A 148 -11.75 -4.38 -22.82
N PRO A 149 -12.56 -5.28 -22.23
CA PRO A 149 -13.39 -6.24 -22.96
C PRO A 149 -14.47 -5.58 -23.83
N ASN A 150 -14.97 -4.39 -23.46
CA ASN A 150 -16.05 -3.71 -24.16
C ASN A 150 -15.56 -2.65 -25.15
N ALA A 151 -14.24 -2.38 -25.18
CA ALA A 151 -13.68 -1.45 -26.15
C ALA A 151 -13.86 -1.99 -27.56
N ARG A 152 -14.16 -1.10 -28.51
CA ARG A 152 -14.18 -1.42 -29.95
C ARG A 152 -12.78 -1.38 -30.55
N ARG A 153 -11.89 -0.54 -30.02
CA ARG A 153 -10.49 -0.43 -30.40
C ARG A 153 -9.67 0.01 -29.20
N VAL A 154 -8.47 -0.55 -29.07
CA VAL A 154 -7.41 -0.04 -28.20
C VAL A 154 -6.16 0.22 -29.04
N SER A 155 -5.46 1.32 -28.77
CA SER A 155 -4.13 1.62 -29.32
C SER A 155 -3.18 2.02 -28.21
N VAL A 156 -1.91 1.69 -28.38
CA VAL A 156 -0.84 2.23 -27.53
C VAL A 156 -0.39 3.56 -28.11
N VAL A 157 -0.35 4.61 -27.29
CA VAL A 157 0.10 5.95 -27.68
C VAL A 157 1.24 6.39 -26.78
N GLY A 158 2.21 7.10 -27.33
CA GLY A 158 3.38 7.55 -26.58
C GLY A 158 4.32 8.40 -27.41
N ASP A 159 5.47 8.76 -26.85
CA ASP A 159 6.46 9.59 -27.54
C ASP A 159 6.90 8.98 -28.88
N PHE A 160 7.13 7.66 -28.87
CA PHE A 160 7.55 6.87 -30.04
C PHE A 160 6.59 6.91 -31.23
N ASN A 161 5.34 7.34 -31.03
CA ASN A 161 4.36 7.48 -32.10
C ASN A 161 3.67 8.84 -32.14
N SER A 162 4.25 9.84 -31.47
CA SER A 162 3.71 11.21 -31.40
C SER A 162 2.29 11.27 -30.83
N TRP A 163 1.95 10.33 -29.94
CA TRP A 163 0.65 10.22 -29.30
C TRP A 163 -0.53 10.03 -30.27
N ASP A 164 -0.28 9.47 -31.46
CA ASP A 164 -1.30 9.22 -32.49
C ASP A 164 -1.82 7.78 -32.43
N GLY A 165 -3.05 7.60 -31.96
CA GLY A 165 -3.69 6.30 -31.79
C GLY A 165 -3.99 5.54 -33.08
N ARG A 166 -3.80 6.14 -34.27
CA ARG A 166 -3.91 5.40 -35.53
C ARG A 166 -2.69 4.52 -35.81
N ARG A 167 -1.53 4.82 -35.20
CA ARG A 167 -0.24 4.19 -35.56
C ARG A 167 -0.04 2.80 -34.98
N HIS A 168 -0.55 2.54 -33.78
CA HIS A 168 -0.33 1.27 -33.07
C HIS A 168 -1.64 0.69 -32.46
N PRO A 169 -2.69 0.44 -33.26
CA PRO A 169 -3.85 -0.31 -32.81
C PRO A 169 -3.49 -1.75 -32.44
N MET A 170 -4.05 -2.23 -31.33
CA MET A 170 -3.78 -3.53 -30.72
C MET A 170 -4.75 -4.60 -31.22
N ARG A 171 -4.41 -5.88 -31.00
CA ARG A 171 -5.28 -7.03 -31.29
C ARG A 171 -6.09 -7.44 -30.08
N LEU A 172 -7.41 -7.62 -30.24
CA LEU A 172 -8.26 -8.22 -29.21
C LEU A 172 -8.06 -9.74 -29.14
N ARG A 173 -7.99 -10.27 -27.92
CA ARG A 173 -8.11 -11.70 -27.56
C ARG A 173 -9.49 -11.92 -26.93
N PRO A 174 -10.50 -12.35 -27.71
CA PRO A 174 -11.89 -12.37 -27.25
C PRO A 174 -12.17 -13.29 -26.05
N SER A 175 -11.37 -14.34 -25.86
CA SER A 175 -11.55 -15.31 -24.77
C SER A 175 -11.44 -14.71 -23.37
N ALA A 176 -10.73 -13.58 -23.22
CA ALA A 176 -10.58 -12.87 -21.94
C ALA A 176 -10.76 -11.35 -22.05
N GLY A 177 -11.09 -10.81 -23.22
CA GLY A 177 -11.24 -9.37 -23.42
C GLY A 177 -9.93 -8.59 -23.27
N VAL A 178 -8.79 -9.22 -23.58
CA VAL A 178 -7.45 -8.63 -23.46
C VAL A 178 -6.95 -8.17 -24.81
N TRP A 179 -6.44 -6.95 -24.89
CA TRP A 179 -5.79 -6.39 -26.07
C TRP A 179 -4.28 -6.58 -25.96
N GLU A 180 -3.61 -6.95 -27.04
CA GLU A 180 -2.15 -7.15 -27.06
C GLU A 180 -1.49 -6.54 -28.31
N LEU A 181 -0.25 -6.05 -28.16
CA LEU A 181 0.63 -5.64 -29.26
C LEU A 181 2.10 -5.70 -28.82
N PHE A 182 2.99 -6.14 -29.70
CA PHE A 182 4.42 -6.02 -29.50
C PHE A 182 4.96 -4.91 -30.41
N ILE A 183 5.64 -3.93 -29.82
CA ILE A 183 6.27 -2.86 -30.58
C ILE A 183 7.79 -3.07 -30.51
N PRO A 184 8.42 -3.39 -31.66
CA PRO A 184 9.85 -3.65 -31.71
C PRO A 184 10.65 -2.37 -31.43
N ARG A 185 11.88 -2.55 -30.95
CA ARG A 185 12.88 -1.52 -30.67
C ARG A 185 12.52 -0.50 -29.59
N LEU A 186 11.35 -0.61 -28.96
CA LEU A 186 11.04 0.15 -27.74
C LEU A 186 11.84 -0.38 -26.54
N THR A 187 12.09 0.51 -25.59
CA THR A 187 12.87 0.22 -24.38
C THR A 187 12.15 0.70 -23.13
N HIS A 188 12.73 0.39 -21.96
CA HIS A 188 12.29 0.94 -20.69
C HIS A 188 12.45 2.47 -20.65
N GLY A 189 11.61 3.14 -19.87
CA GLY A 189 11.59 4.59 -19.74
C GLY A 189 10.66 5.30 -20.74
N GLU A 190 10.27 4.63 -21.82
CA GLU A 190 9.27 5.12 -22.78
C GLU A 190 7.97 5.51 -22.07
N ARG A 191 7.42 6.66 -22.45
CA ARG A 191 6.15 7.17 -21.91
C ARG A 191 5.01 6.73 -22.80
N TYR A 192 3.97 6.20 -22.19
CA TYR A 192 2.82 5.70 -22.92
C TYR A 192 1.50 5.85 -22.15
N LYS A 193 0.42 5.76 -22.92
CA LYS A 193 -0.96 5.58 -22.47
C LYS A 193 -1.68 4.66 -23.44
N PHE A 194 -2.91 4.30 -23.09
CA PHE A 194 -3.84 3.65 -24.00
C PHE A 194 -4.88 4.63 -24.51
N GLU A 195 -5.17 4.58 -25.81
CA GLU A 195 -6.26 5.31 -26.44
C GLU A 195 -7.35 4.33 -26.86
N LEU A 196 -8.58 4.54 -26.37
CA LEU A 196 -9.68 3.61 -26.52
C LEU A 196 -10.86 4.24 -27.27
N ILE A 197 -11.54 3.43 -28.06
CA ILE A 197 -12.87 3.74 -28.58
C ILE A 197 -13.87 2.80 -27.90
N ASP A 198 -14.93 3.36 -27.32
CA ASP A 198 -15.97 2.59 -26.66
C ASP A 198 -16.85 1.82 -27.67
N ALA A 199 -17.76 0.99 -27.16
CA ALA A 199 -18.70 0.23 -27.98
C ALA A 199 -19.62 1.12 -28.86
N ASN A 200 -19.84 2.39 -28.48
CA ASN A 200 -20.67 3.34 -29.21
C ASN A 200 -19.90 4.13 -30.29
N GLY A 201 -18.58 3.92 -30.39
CA GLY A 201 -17.72 4.63 -31.34
C GLY A 201 -17.17 5.96 -30.83
N ASN A 202 -17.31 6.27 -29.54
CA ASN A 202 -16.74 7.48 -28.95
C ASN A 202 -15.26 7.27 -28.60
N LEU A 203 -14.43 8.25 -28.94
CA LEU A 203 -13.05 8.32 -28.47
C LEU A 203 -13.03 8.71 -26.98
N LEU A 204 -12.43 7.88 -26.14
CA LEU A 204 -12.29 8.12 -24.71
C LEU A 204 -11.03 8.95 -24.39
N PRO A 205 -10.98 9.63 -23.24
CA PRO A 205 -9.73 10.20 -22.72
C PRO A 205 -8.64 9.13 -22.66
N GLN A 206 -7.39 9.51 -23.00
CA GLN A 206 -6.27 8.59 -22.92
C GLN A 206 -6.07 8.10 -21.48
N LYS A 207 -5.97 6.78 -21.33
CA LYS A 207 -5.90 6.07 -20.06
C LYS A 207 -4.47 5.75 -19.68
N ALA A 208 -4.12 6.00 -18.41
CA ALA A 208 -2.95 5.39 -17.80
C ALA A 208 -3.13 3.87 -17.74
N ASP A 209 -2.03 3.13 -17.75
CA ASP A 209 -2.03 1.68 -17.63
C ASP A 209 -2.40 1.26 -16.20
N PRO A 210 -3.50 0.49 -16.00
CA PRO A 210 -3.93 0.00 -14.68
C PRO A 210 -2.87 -0.81 -13.93
N VAL A 211 -1.98 -1.48 -14.68
CA VAL A 211 -0.92 -2.33 -14.14
C VAL A 211 0.47 -1.77 -14.45
N ALA A 212 0.58 -0.44 -14.64
CA ALA A 212 1.86 0.23 -14.80
C ALA A 212 2.78 -0.10 -13.62
N ARG A 213 4.01 -0.54 -13.92
CA ARG A 213 5.07 -0.76 -12.92
C ARG A 213 6.01 0.45 -12.76
N ALA A 214 5.76 1.51 -13.51
CA ALA A 214 6.38 2.83 -13.33
C ALA A 214 5.46 3.92 -13.90
N SER A 215 5.54 5.12 -13.34
CA SER A 215 4.74 6.30 -13.73
C SER A 215 5.63 7.53 -13.87
N GLU A 216 5.16 8.54 -14.60
CA GLU A 216 5.63 9.90 -14.37
C GLU A 216 5.11 10.41 -13.02
N ALA A 217 5.87 11.30 -12.37
CA ALA A 217 5.37 11.99 -11.19
C ALA A 217 4.19 12.90 -11.55
N ALA A 218 3.16 12.93 -10.70
CA ALA A 218 2.08 13.90 -10.80
C ALA A 218 2.63 15.35 -10.86
N PRO A 219 1.99 16.26 -11.62
CA PRO A 219 0.67 16.14 -12.25
C PRO A 219 0.67 15.44 -13.62
N SER A 220 1.81 14.94 -14.08
CA SER A 220 1.86 14.13 -15.31
C SER A 220 1.16 12.79 -15.07
N THR A 221 0.63 12.21 -16.14
CA THR A 221 -0.31 11.07 -16.05
C THR A 221 0.06 9.91 -16.97
N ALA A 222 1.21 9.98 -17.66
CA ALA A 222 1.65 8.87 -18.48
C ALA A 222 2.24 7.75 -17.62
N SER A 223 1.97 6.53 -18.04
CA SER A 223 2.70 5.37 -17.56
C SER A 223 4.09 5.36 -18.20
N ARG A 224 5.05 4.75 -17.52
CA ARG A 224 6.41 4.55 -18.03
C ARG A 224 6.71 3.07 -18.13
N VAL A 225 7.35 2.66 -19.21
CA VAL A 225 7.78 1.26 -19.35
C VAL A 225 8.85 0.97 -18.30
N ALA A 226 8.53 0.10 -17.33
CA ALA A 226 9.47 -0.27 -16.29
C ALA A 226 10.63 -1.13 -16.85
N PRO A 227 11.83 -1.09 -16.25
CA PRO A 227 12.92 -2.01 -16.59
C PRO A 227 12.50 -3.48 -16.49
N SER A 228 13.01 -4.32 -17.40
CA SER A 228 12.81 -5.78 -17.35
C SER A 228 13.78 -6.48 -16.40
N LYS A 229 14.93 -5.87 -16.12
CA LYS A 229 15.94 -6.39 -15.20
C LYS A 229 15.43 -6.22 -13.77
N ARG A 230 15.38 -7.31 -13.02
CA ARG A 230 15.00 -7.26 -11.60
C ARG A 230 16.10 -6.61 -10.76
N PHE A 231 15.67 -5.92 -9.71
CA PHE A 231 16.53 -5.50 -8.61
C PHE A 231 17.27 -6.71 -8.00
N ARG A 232 18.50 -6.50 -7.55
CA ARG A 232 19.34 -7.53 -6.93
C ARG A 232 19.32 -7.35 -5.41
N TRP A 233 18.47 -8.13 -4.77
CA TRP A 233 18.30 -8.16 -3.32
C TRP A 233 19.51 -8.74 -2.58
N SER A 234 19.70 -8.34 -1.32
CA SER A 234 20.71 -8.84 -0.39
C SER A 234 20.11 -9.33 0.94
N ASP A 235 18.79 -9.47 1.00
CA ASP A 235 17.97 -9.71 2.19
C ASP A 235 17.52 -11.16 2.41
N GLU A 236 18.14 -12.13 1.73
CA GLU A 236 17.73 -13.55 1.78
C GLU A 236 17.64 -14.10 3.22
N ASP A 237 18.55 -13.68 4.09
CA ASP A 237 18.54 -14.08 5.50
C ASP A 237 17.33 -13.49 6.25
N TRP A 238 16.98 -12.23 6.00
CA TRP A 238 15.80 -11.58 6.57
C TRP A 238 14.51 -12.31 6.15
N MET A 239 14.36 -12.55 4.85
CA MET A 239 13.21 -13.24 4.26
C MET A 239 13.07 -14.70 4.72
N ARG A 240 14.15 -15.30 5.22
CA ARG A 240 14.15 -16.64 5.80
C ARG A 240 13.77 -16.64 7.28
N THR A 241 14.27 -15.69 8.07
CA THR A 241 14.05 -15.66 9.53
C THR A 241 12.67 -15.16 9.93
N HIS A 242 12.02 -14.33 9.11
CA HIS A 242 10.73 -13.70 9.43
C HIS A 242 9.52 -14.49 8.91
N ARG A 243 9.65 -15.82 8.74
CA ARG A 243 8.56 -16.67 8.24
C ARG A 243 7.66 -17.22 9.35
N GLY A 244 6.35 -17.15 9.13
CA GLY A 244 5.31 -17.85 9.88
C GLY A 244 4.90 -17.18 11.20
N ALA A 245 3.90 -17.78 11.85
CA ALA A 245 3.19 -17.19 12.99
C ALA A 245 4.07 -16.76 14.18
N ARG A 246 5.24 -17.39 14.38
CA ARG A 246 6.16 -17.01 15.46
C ARG A 246 6.77 -15.63 15.28
N ALA A 247 6.85 -15.11 14.06
CA ALA A 247 7.31 -13.75 13.80
C ALA A 247 6.37 -12.71 14.42
N LEU A 248 5.06 -13.02 14.50
CA LEU A 248 4.03 -12.14 15.05
C LEU A 248 4.02 -12.09 16.59
N GLU A 249 4.60 -13.10 17.25
CA GLU A 249 4.70 -13.16 18.71
C GLU A 249 5.74 -12.19 19.27
N GLY A 250 6.76 -11.83 18.47
CA GLY A 250 7.82 -10.90 18.85
C GLY A 250 7.36 -9.45 19.03
N ALA A 251 8.31 -8.57 19.36
CA ALA A 251 8.05 -7.15 19.49
C ALA A 251 7.73 -6.50 18.12
N ILE A 252 6.54 -5.92 18.00
CA ILE A 252 6.15 -5.08 16.84
C ILE A 252 5.88 -3.67 17.36
N SER A 253 6.80 -2.76 17.05
CA SER A 253 6.68 -1.33 17.31
C SER A 253 6.91 -0.59 16.01
N VAL A 254 5.87 0.07 15.52
CA VAL A 254 5.75 0.65 14.19
C VAL A 254 5.92 2.16 14.26
N TYR A 255 6.78 2.69 13.39
CA TYR A 255 6.87 4.12 13.10
C TYR A 255 6.12 4.39 11.79
N GLU A 256 4.93 4.96 11.89
CA GLU A 256 4.10 5.32 10.73
C GLU A 256 4.57 6.66 10.15
N VAL A 257 4.75 6.71 8.82
CA VAL A 257 5.42 7.83 8.13
C VAL A 257 4.70 8.20 6.83
N HIS A 258 4.41 9.49 6.66
CA HIS A 258 4.13 10.07 5.35
C HIS A 258 5.41 10.64 4.74
N LEU A 259 5.94 9.96 3.71
CA LEU A 259 7.25 10.27 3.12
C LEU A 259 7.37 11.71 2.62
N GLY A 260 6.29 12.25 2.04
CA GLY A 260 6.27 13.59 1.47
C GLY A 260 6.38 14.74 2.49
N SER A 261 6.21 14.46 3.79
CA SER A 261 6.22 15.47 4.86
C SER A 261 7.01 15.08 6.10
N TRP A 262 7.77 13.99 6.05
CA TRP A 262 8.70 13.64 7.13
C TRP A 262 9.84 14.67 7.22
N ILE A 263 10.57 14.84 6.12
CA ILE A 263 11.57 15.90 5.92
C ILE A 263 11.38 16.48 4.52
N ARG A 264 11.35 17.82 4.45
CA ARG A 264 11.42 18.58 3.20
C ARG A 264 12.65 19.49 3.22
N ILE A 265 13.31 19.60 2.09
CA ILE A 265 14.55 20.38 1.93
C ILE A 265 14.17 21.80 1.52
N ALA A 266 14.22 22.73 2.47
CA ALA A 266 13.80 24.12 2.27
C ALA A 266 14.59 24.80 1.14
N GLU A 267 15.89 24.51 1.03
CA GLU A 267 16.79 25.06 0.02
C GLU A 267 16.48 24.56 -1.40
N GLU A 268 15.74 23.46 -1.53
CA GLU A 268 15.40 22.80 -2.78
C GLU A 268 13.89 22.92 -3.07
N ALA A 269 13.38 24.15 -2.99
CA ALA A 269 11.97 24.48 -3.21
C ALA A 269 11.01 23.66 -2.32
N ASN A 270 11.44 23.38 -1.08
CA ASN A 270 10.71 22.56 -0.14
C ASN A 270 10.38 21.17 -0.72
N ARG A 271 11.26 20.54 -1.50
CA ARG A 271 11.00 19.18 -2.03
C ARG A 271 11.06 18.12 -0.91
N PRO A 272 10.32 17.01 -1.01
CA PRO A 272 10.51 15.86 -0.15
C PRO A 272 11.85 15.14 -0.46
N LEU A 273 12.27 14.27 0.46
CA LEU A 273 13.39 13.37 0.24
C LEU A 273 13.05 12.31 -0.82
N ASP A 274 14.04 11.91 -1.61
CA ASP A 274 13.93 10.74 -2.49
C ASP A 274 14.20 9.43 -1.74
N TRP A 275 13.98 8.28 -2.39
CA TRP A 275 14.19 6.96 -1.78
C TRP A 275 15.61 6.72 -1.26
N VAL A 276 16.62 7.25 -1.96
CA VAL A 276 18.03 7.08 -1.58
C VAL A 276 18.33 7.92 -0.34
N GLU A 277 17.87 9.15 -0.27
CA GLU A 277 18.00 10.04 0.88
C GLU A 277 17.23 9.50 2.10
N LEU A 278 16.01 8.99 1.90
CA LEU A 278 15.23 8.31 2.93
C LEU A 278 16.00 7.10 3.50
N SER A 279 16.65 6.30 2.65
CA SER A 279 17.45 5.15 3.09
C SER A 279 18.65 5.54 3.98
N GLN A 280 19.11 6.80 3.87
CA GLN A 280 20.25 7.33 4.63
C GLN A 280 19.81 8.02 5.93
N ARG A 281 18.58 8.52 6.01
CA ARG A 281 18.09 9.32 7.15
C ARG A 281 17.00 8.62 7.96
N LEU A 282 15.93 8.15 7.30
CA LEU A 282 14.79 7.54 7.97
C LEU A 282 15.15 6.20 8.60
N ILE A 283 15.88 5.35 7.87
CA ILE A 283 16.24 4.01 8.36
C ILE A 283 17.14 4.09 9.61
N PRO A 284 18.25 4.86 9.63
CA PRO A 284 19.03 4.99 10.85
C PRO A 284 18.24 5.64 11.99
N TYR A 285 17.37 6.62 11.70
CA TYR A 285 16.53 7.27 12.71
C TYR A 285 15.57 6.27 13.39
N ALA A 286 14.78 5.54 12.62
CA ALA A 286 13.84 4.55 13.14
C ALA A 286 14.56 3.44 13.93
N ARG A 287 15.70 2.96 13.41
CA ARG A 287 16.56 1.99 14.10
C ARG A 287 17.08 2.51 15.43
N ASP A 288 17.56 3.75 15.46
CA ASP A 288 18.16 4.38 16.63
C ASP A 288 17.16 4.60 17.75
N LEU A 289 15.88 4.82 17.40
CA LEU A 289 14.73 4.83 18.30
C LEU A 289 14.18 3.43 18.63
N GLY A 290 14.76 2.37 18.07
CA GLY A 290 14.40 0.98 18.39
C GLY A 290 13.07 0.51 17.82
N PHE A 291 12.50 1.20 16.82
CA PHE A 291 11.36 0.66 16.08
C PHE A 291 11.76 -0.61 15.34
N THR A 292 10.80 -1.54 15.22
CA THR A 292 11.01 -2.79 14.49
C THR A 292 10.46 -2.73 13.08
N HIS A 293 9.51 -1.82 12.83
CA HIS A 293 8.91 -1.63 11.52
C HIS A 293 8.74 -0.14 11.19
N ILE A 294 8.79 0.19 9.90
CA ILE A 294 8.30 1.45 9.35
C ILE A 294 7.02 1.13 8.57
N GLU A 295 5.93 1.83 8.88
CA GLU A 295 4.70 1.79 8.09
C GLU A 295 4.62 3.03 7.20
N LEU A 296 4.50 2.80 5.90
CA LEU A 296 4.40 3.87 4.92
C LEU A 296 2.93 4.12 4.62
N LEU A 297 2.48 5.37 4.79
CA LEU A 297 1.25 5.83 4.14
C LEU A 297 1.32 5.54 2.63
N PRO A 298 0.17 5.45 1.93
CA PRO A 298 0.14 4.85 0.59
C PRO A 298 1.14 5.49 -0.38
N ILE A 299 2.05 4.67 -0.90
CA ILE A 299 3.08 5.10 -1.87
C ILE A 299 2.70 4.75 -3.30
N MET A 300 1.55 4.11 -3.53
CA MET A 300 1.00 3.87 -4.87
C MET A 300 0.86 5.18 -5.64
N GLU A 301 0.97 5.15 -6.97
CA GLU A 301 0.83 6.38 -7.75
C GLU A 301 -0.57 6.97 -7.58
N HIS A 302 -0.63 8.23 -7.18
CA HIS A 302 -1.85 8.98 -6.87
C HIS A 302 -1.73 10.40 -7.43
N PRO A 303 -2.81 11.00 -7.97
CA PRO A 303 -2.72 12.29 -8.65
C PRO A 303 -2.61 13.47 -7.68
N PHE A 304 -3.26 13.39 -6.50
CA PHE A 304 -3.41 14.50 -5.58
C PHE A 304 -2.70 14.25 -4.25
N GLY A 305 -1.70 15.07 -3.91
CA GLY A 305 -0.93 14.93 -2.67
C GLY A 305 -1.75 15.11 -1.39
N GLY A 306 -2.82 15.93 -1.43
CA GLY A 306 -3.71 16.11 -0.29
C GLY A 306 -4.63 14.93 0.02
N SER A 307 -4.62 13.88 -0.81
CA SER A 307 -5.22 12.58 -0.46
C SER A 307 -4.32 11.76 0.46
N TRP A 308 -3.08 12.20 0.70
CA TRP A 308 -2.03 11.50 1.44
C TRP A 308 -1.65 10.14 0.87
N GLY A 309 -2.11 9.84 -0.35
CA GLY A 309 -1.93 8.57 -1.03
C GLY A 309 -3.19 7.71 -1.10
N TYR A 310 -4.22 7.99 -0.30
CA TYR A 310 -5.44 7.17 -0.19
C TYR A 310 -6.37 7.24 -1.41
N GLN A 311 -6.01 7.98 -2.46
CA GLN A 311 -6.73 7.97 -3.74
C GLN A 311 -5.81 7.53 -4.89
N PRO A 312 -5.34 6.27 -4.90
CA PRO A 312 -4.41 5.80 -5.91
C PRO A 312 -5.09 5.58 -7.26
N LEU A 313 -4.29 5.73 -8.32
CA LEU A 313 -4.62 5.36 -9.69
C LEU A 313 -3.71 4.25 -10.24
N GLY A 314 -2.51 4.08 -9.67
CA GLY A 314 -1.56 3.03 -10.06
C GLY A 314 -1.21 2.12 -8.89
N LEU A 315 -1.82 0.93 -8.82
CA LEU A 315 -1.62 -0.01 -7.70
C LEU A 315 -0.34 -0.86 -7.78
N PHE A 316 0.34 -0.86 -8.94
CA PHE A 316 1.47 -1.74 -9.24
C PHE A 316 2.83 -1.02 -9.26
N ALA A 317 2.87 0.26 -8.89
CA ALA A 317 4.09 1.06 -8.90
C ALA A 317 4.19 1.98 -7.68
N PRO A 318 5.38 2.17 -7.11
CA PRO A 318 5.63 3.28 -6.22
C PRO A 318 5.51 4.58 -7.01
N THR A 319 5.04 5.63 -6.34
CA THR A 319 4.83 6.93 -6.96
C THR A 319 6.14 7.47 -7.51
N GLY A 320 6.08 8.05 -8.72
CA GLY A 320 7.24 8.64 -9.38
C GLY A 320 7.79 9.88 -8.66
N ARG A 321 7.11 10.38 -7.61
CA ARG A 321 7.53 11.55 -6.81
C ARG A 321 8.87 11.38 -6.11
N TYR A 322 9.24 10.16 -5.72
CA TYR A 322 10.40 9.89 -4.87
C TYR A 322 11.55 9.17 -5.57
N GLY A 323 11.44 8.92 -6.88
CA GLY A 323 12.48 8.25 -7.67
C GLY A 323 11.94 7.10 -8.51
N LEU A 324 12.82 6.16 -8.86
CA LEU A 324 12.49 4.99 -9.66
C LEU A 324 12.00 3.83 -8.76
N PRO A 325 11.26 2.86 -9.31
CA PRO A 325 10.88 1.65 -8.59
C PRO A 325 12.07 0.87 -8.00
N ASP A 326 13.21 0.83 -8.70
CA ASP A 326 14.44 0.20 -8.20
C ASP A 326 15.01 0.93 -6.97
N ASP A 327 14.78 2.25 -6.84
CA ASP A 327 15.23 3.02 -5.66
C ASP A 327 14.36 2.67 -4.44
N PHE A 328 13.06 2.39 -4.65
CA PHE A 328 12.20 1.87 -3.58
C PHE A 328 12.62 0.46 -3.15
N ALA A 329 12.91 -0.44 -4.11
CA ALA A 329 13.45 -1.76 -3.80
C ALA A 329 14.77 -1.66 -2.99
N TYR A 330 15.65 -0.72 -3.35
CA TYR A 330 16.85 -0.41 -2.58
C TYR A 330 16.55 0.09 -1.16
N PHE A 331 15.53 0.94 -0.98
CA PHE A 331 15.09 1.38 0.36
C PHE A 331 14.65 0.19 1.22
N VAL A 332 13.85 -0.74 0.69
CA VAL A 332 13.41 -1.93 1.42
C VAL A 332 14.59 -2.85 1.77
N ASP A 333 15.50 -3.12 0.82
CA ASP A 333 16.70 -3.94 1.07
C ASP A 333 17.56 -3.36 2.19
N ARG A 334 17.65 -2.02 2.26
CA ARG A 334 18.34 -1.29 3.31
C ARG A 334 17.62 -1.37 4.65
N CYS A 335 16.28 -1.39 4.68
CA CYS A 335 15.50 -1.63 5.90
C CYS A 335 15.81 -3.02 6.45
N HIS A 336 15.76 -4.05 5.60
CA HIS A 336 16.04 -5.44 5.99
C HIS A 336 17.47 -5.60 6.51
N ALA A 337 18.46 -5.01 5.83
CA ALA A 337 19.85 -5.00 6.29
C ALA A 337 20.04 -4.28 7.64
N ALA A 338 19.15 -3.33 7.98
CA ALA A 338 19.12 -2.64 9.25
C ALA A 338 18.29 -3.34 10.34
N GLY A 339 17.61 -4.44 10.00
CA GLY A 339 16.72 -5.18 10.90
C GLY A 339 15.36 -4.50 11.10
N ILE A 340 14.89 -3.74 10.11
CA ILE A 340 13.59 -3.05 10.12
C ILE A 340 12.69 -3.66 9.05
N GLY A 341 11.48 -4.03 9.42
CA GLY A 341 10.45 -4.43 8.46
C GLY A 341 9.71 -3.24 7.85
N VAL A 342 9.17 -3.41 6.65
CA VAL A 342 8.40 -2.38 5.93
C VAL A 342 6.95 -2.82 5.84
N ILE A 343 6.03 -2.00 6.33
CA ILE A 343 4.59 -2.15 6.17
C ILE A 343 4.11 -1.09 5.18
N LEU A 344 3.17 -1.44 4.32
CA LEU A 344 2.59 -0.52 3.36
C LEU A 344 1.08 -0.41 3.56
N ASP A 345 0.59 0.82 3.67
CA ASP A 345 -0.83 1.12 3.53
C ASP A 345 -1.27 0.86 2.09
N TRP A 346 -2.00 -0.23 1.89
CA TRP A 346 -2.52 -0.65 0.60
C TRP A 346 -4.02 -0.37 0.54
N VAL A 347 -4.47 0.21 -0.58
CA VAL A 347 -5.79 0.85 -0.68
C VAL A 347 -6.67 0.12 -1.72
N PRO A 348 -7.31 -1.00 -1.35
CA PRO A 348 -8.22 -1.74 -2.21
C PRO A 348 -9.69 -1.27 -2.11
N ALA A 349 -9.99 -0.31 -1.24
CA ALA A 349 -11.37 0.07 -0.92
C ALA A 349 -12.03 0.87 -2.06
N HIS A 350 -11.28 1.78 -2.69
CA HIS A 350 -11.81 2.76 -3.64
C HIS A 350 -10.72 3.37 -4.51
N PHE A 351 -11.14 4.11 -5.55
CA PHE A 351 -10.27 4.87 -6.44
C PHE A 351 -10.96 6.15 -6.92
N PRO A 352 -10.21 7.22 -7.26
CA PRO A 352 -10.82 8.51 -7.62
C PRO A 352 -11.41 8.52 -9.04
N THR A 353 -12.15 9.59 -9.36
CA THR A 353 -12.94 9.72 -10.60
C THR A 353 -12.16 10.31 -11.78
N ASP A 354 -10.83 10.46 -11.65
CA ASP A 354 -9.96 11.01 -12.68
C ASP A 354 -10.12 10.29 -14.03
N VAL A 355 -10.39 11.07 -15.08
CA VAL A 355 -10.78 10.53 -16.40
C VAL A 355 -9.66 9.76 -17.11
N TRP A 356 -8.40 9.99 -16.75
CA TRP A 356 -7.25 9.21 -17.24
C TRP A 356 -7.01 7.93 -16.43
N GLY A 357 -7.70 7.75 -15.29
CA GLY A 357 -7.62 6.58 -14.43
C GLY A 357 -8.63 5.50 -14.78
N LEU A 358 -9.04 4.72 -13.77
CA LEU A 358 -9.89 3.53 -13.91
C LEU A 358 -11.37 3.83 -14.19
N ALA A 359 -11.83 5.06 -13.94
CA ALA A 359 -13.23 5.44 -14.11
C ALA A 359 -13.71 5.23 -15.56
N ARG A 360 -14.82 4.51 -15.75
CA ARG A 360 -15.41 4.22 -17.07
C ARG A 360 -14.39 3.73 -18.10
N PHE A 361 -13.48 2.85 -17.66
CA PHE A 361 -12.20 2.60 -18.34
C PHE A 361 -12.32 2.31 -19.85
N ASP A 362 -13.23 1.41 -20.23
CA ASP A 362 -13.49 1.00 -21.61
C ASP A 362 -14.84 1.55 -22.16
N GLY A 363 -15.38 2.58 -21.52
CA GLY A 363 -16.69 3.17 -21.80
C GLY A 363 -17.82 2.62 -20.95
N THR A 364 -17.58 1.55 -20.18
CA THR A 364 -18.52 0.94 -19.22
C THR A 364 -18.00 1.07 -17.78
N ALA A 365 -18.85 0.80 -16.77
CA ALA A 365 -18.37 0.57 -15.41
C ALA A 365 -17.58 -0.75 -15.35
N LEU A 366 -16.27 -0.66 -15.64
CA LEU A 366 -15.40 -1.82 -15.78
C LEU A 366 -14.84 -2.27 -14.43
N TYR A 367 -14.13 -1.36 -13.76
CA TYR A 367 -13.51 -1.58 -12.46
C TYR A 367 -14.48 -1.27 -11.32
N GLU A 368 -15.31 -0.24 -11.49
CA GLU A 368 -16.38 0.15 -10.59
C GLU A 368 -17.66 -0.66 -10.82
N HIS A 369 -18.57 -0.63 -9.85
CA HIS A 369 -19.92 -1.16 -10.04
C HIS A 369 -20.80 -0.16 -10.81
N GLU A 370 -21.62 -0.64 -11.75
CA GLU A 370 -22.48 0.24 -12.58
C GLU A 370 -23.58 0.92 -11.74
N ASP A 371 -24.12 0.24 -10.72
CA ASP A 371 -25.06 0.86 -9.79
C ASP A 371 -24.30 1.74 -8.76
N PRO A 372 -24.53 3.07 -8.74
CA PRO A 372 -23.81 3.98 -7.83
C PRO A 372 -24.12 3.75 -6.35
N ARG A 373 -25.20 3.04 -6.01
CA ARG A 373 -25.49 2.65 -4.62
C ARG A 373 -24.49 1.64 -4.07
N GLU A 374 -23.80 0.93 -4.96
CA GLU A 374 -22.76 -0.05 -4.64
C GLU A 374 -21.38 0.42 -5.11
N GLY A 375 -21.33 1.22 -6.19
CA GLY A 375 -20.11 1.61 -6.89
C GLY A 375 -19.53 2.97 -6.50
N PHE A 376 -20.10 3.69 -5.52
CA PHE A 376 -19.68 5.06 -5.21
C PHE A 376 -19.73 5.39 -3.71
N HIS A 377 -18.63 5.96 -3.18
CA HIS A 377 -18.59 6.58 -1.85
C HIS A 377 -18.94 8.05 -1.96
N LYS A 378 -20.11 8.43 -1.41
CA LYS A 378 -20.63 9.81 -1.51
C LYS A 378 -19.76 10.82 -0.77
N ASP A 379 -19.31 10.48 0.44
CA ASP A 379 -18.54 11.40 1.30
C ASP A 379 -17.13 11.65 0.78
N TRP A 380 -16.55 10.66 0.07
CA TRP A 380 -15.19 10.75 -0.46
C TRP A 380 -15.14 11.16 -1.92
N ASN A 381 -16.29 11.14 -2.62
CA ASN A 381 -16.41 11.42 -4.05
C ASN A 381 -15.52 10.48 -4.91
N THR A 382 -15.51 9.19 -4.56
CA THR A 382 -14.68 8.14 -5.19
C THR A 382 -15.51 6.93 -5.61
N LEU A 383 -14.99 6.16 -6.56
CA LEU A 383 -15.59 4.92 -7.06
C LEU A 383 -15.13 3.71 -6.23
N ILE A 384 -15.98 2.68 -6.17
CA ILE A 384 -15.74 1.45 -5.40
C ILE A 384 -15.50 0.30 -6.39
N TYR A 385 -14.44 -0.47 -6.16
CA TYR A 385 -14.12 -1.64 -6.97
C TYR A 385 -15.25 -2.68 -6.94
N ASN A 386 -15.62 -3.19 -8.11
CA ASN A 386 -16.63 -4.24 -8.27
C ASN A 386 -16.03 -5.62 -7.94
N LEU A 387 -15.99 -5.97 -6.66
CA LEU A 387 -15.46 -7.25 -6.17
C LEU A 387 -16.29 -8.46 -6.62
N GLY A 388 -17.50 -8.26 -7.15
CA GLY A 388 -18.30 -9.30 -7.78
C GLY A 388 -17.76 -9.73 -9.15
N ARG A 389 -16.87 -8.94 -9.77
CA ARG A 389 -16.22 -9.28 -11.04
C ARG A 389 -14.86 -9.95 -10.79
N ASN A 390 -14.68 -11.13 -11.37
CA ASN A 390 -13.49 -11.96 -11.19
C ASN A 390 -12.19 -11.22 -11.53
N GLU A 391 -12.14 -10.54 -12.67
CA GLU A 391 -10.96 -9.83 -13.15
C GLU A 391 -10.56 -8.67 -12.22
N VAL A 392 -11.54 -7.97 -11.63
CA VAL A 392 -11.30 -6.89 -10.66
C VAL A 392 -10.78 -7.44 -9.34
N LYS A 393 -11.37 -8.54 -8.85
CA LYS A 393 -10.88 -9.26 -7.67
C LYS A 393 -9.43 -9.74 -7.88
N GLY A 394 -9.15 -10.36 -9.03
CA GLY A 394 -7.82 -10.82 -9.42
C GLY A 394 -6.82 -9.68 -9.57
N PHE A 395 -7.24 -8.55 -10.11
CA PHE A 395 -6.45 -7.31 -10.22
C PHE A 395 -5.97 -6.82 -8.85
N LEU A 396 -6.87 -6.73 -7.87
CA LEU A 396 -6.52 -6.30 -6.52
C LEU A 396 -5.60 -7.31 -5.83
N ILE A 397 -5.91 -8.60 -5.86
CA ILE A 397 -5.03 -9.64 -5.26
C ILE A 397 -3.64 -9.60 -5.88
N ALA A 398 -3.54 -9.49 -7.20
CA ALA A 398 -2.25 -9.38 -7.89
C ALA A 398 -1.50 -8.10 -7.51
N SER A 399 -2.20 -6.99 -7.26
CA SER A 399 -1.54 -5.75 -6.81
C SER A 399 -0.94 -5.88 -5.41
N ALA A 400 -1.62 -6.57 -4.48
CA ALA A 400 -1.07 -6.86 -3.16
C ALA A 400 0.19 -7.73 -3.26
N LEU A 401 0.16 -8.76 -4.11
CA LEU A 401 1.30 -9.65 -4.31
C LEU A 401 2.48 -8.96 -5.02
N GLU A 402 2.24 -7.93 -5.84
CA GLU A 402 3.34 -7.13 -6.41
C GLU A 402 4.19 -6.52 -5.28
N TRP A 403 3.56 -5.92 -4.25
CA TRP A 403 4.30 -5.34 -3.12
C TRP A 403 5.06 -6.37 -2.29
N LEU A 404 4.41 -7.50 -2.00
CA LEU A 404 4.98 -8.54 -1.14
C LEU A 404 6.05 -9.40 -1.83
N GLU A 405 5.86 -9.72 -3.11
CA GLU A 405 6.79 -10.61 -3.84
C GLU A 405 7.83 -9.86 -4.67
N HIS A 406 7.45 -8.74 -5.30
CA HIS A 406 8.39 -7.99 -6.14
C HIS A 406 9.25 -7.05 -5.30
N TYR A 407 8.65 -6.37 -4.33
CA TYR A 407 9.31 -5.38 -3.48
C TYR A 407 9.64 -5.86 -2.06
N HIS A 408 9.34 -7.11 -1.71
CA HIS A 408 9.64 -7.72 -0.42
C HIS A 408 9.08 -6.96 0.79
N VAL A 409 7.95 -6.25 0.65
CA VAL A 409 7.29 -5.59 1.78
C VAL A 409 6.82 -6.65 2.79
N ASP A 410 7.02 -6.40 4.09
CA ASP A 410 6.74 -7.36 5.18
C ASP A 410 5.30 -7.32 5.71
N GLY A 411 4.50 -6.32 5.32
CA GLY A 411 3.09 -6.33 5.65
C GLY A 411 2.26 -5.33 4.88
N LEU A 412 0.97 -5.62 4.77
CA LEU A 412 -0.01 -4.70 4.19
C LEU A 412 -1.03 -4.28 5.25
N ARG A 413 -1.22 -2.97 5.39
CA ARG A 413 -2.29 -2.39 6.21
C ARG A 413 -3.41 -1.95 5.27
N VAL A 414 -4.64 -2.40 5.53
CA VAL A 414 -5.84 -2.00 4.76
C VAL A 414 -6.64 -1.00 5.57
N ASP A 415 -6.74 0.21 5.03
CA ASP A 415 -7.58 1.29 5.56
C ASP A 415 -9.06 1.02 5.34
N ALA A 416 -9.89 1.54 6.24
CA ALA A 416 -11.34 1.63 6.14
C ALA A 416 -11.99 0.31 5.68
N VAL A 417 -11.61 -0.82 6.25
CA VAL A 417 -12.16 -2.15 5.90
C VAL A 417 -13.69 -2.18 6.06
N ALA A 418 -14.23 -1.42 7.01
CA ALA A 418 -15.67 -1.24 7.18
C ALA A 418 -16.36 -0.67 5.92
N SER A 419 -15.69 0.21 5.16
CA SER A 419 -16.23 0.76 3.92
C SER A 419 -16.47 -0.31 2.84
N MET A 420 -15.69 -1.39 2.89
CA MET A 420 -15.83 -2.54 2.00
C MET A 420 -16.84 -3.55 2.52
N LEU A 421 -16.85 -3.83 3.84
CA LEU A 421 -17.68 -4.86 4.46
C LEU A 421 -19.17 -4.53 4.52
N TYR A 422 -19.54 -3.26 4.45
CA TYR A 422 -20.92 -2.80 4.64
C TYR A 422 -21.47 -2.11 3.40
N ARG A 423 -22.57 -2.65 2.85
CA ARG A 423 -23.31 -2.08 1.73
C ARG A 423 -23.99 -0.75 2.11
N ASP A 424 -24.27 -0.54 3.38
CA ASP A 424 -24.85 0.68 3.94
C ASP A 424 -23.80 1.68 4.46
N TYR A 425 -22.50 1.43 4.27
CA TYR A 425 -21.45 2.33 4.77
C TYR A 425 -21.63 3.77 4.27
N SER A 426 -21.83 4.68 5.21
CA SER A 426 -22.17 6.09 4.98
C SER A 426 -23.30 6.33 3.97
N ARG A 427 -24.37 5.55 4.06
CA ARG A 427 -25.57 5.67 3.23
C ARG A 427 -26.83 5.70 4.09
N ASN A 428 -27.79 6.55 3.72
CA ASN A 428 -29.08 6.60 4.41
C ASN A 428 -29.99 5.44 4.01
N GLU A 429 -31.06 5.21 4.77
CA GLU A 429 -32.12 4.27 4.40
C GLU A 429 -32.66 4.59 2.99
N GLY A 430 -32.80 3.55 2.15
CA GLY A 430 -33.22 3.68 0.75
C GLY A 430 -32.11 4.05 -0.23
N GLU A 431 -30.90 4.35 0.24
CA GLU A 431 -29.74 4.70 -0.62
C GLU A 431 -28.76 3.55 -0.86
N TRP A 432 -29.05 2.35 -0.35
CA TRP A 432 -28.25 1.14 -0.51
C TRP A 432 -29.13 -0.09 -0.81
N ILE A 433 -28.51 -1.18 -1.26
CA ILE A 433 -29.18 -2.43 -1.62
C ILE A 433 -28.71 -3.55 -0.69
N PRO A 434 -29.62 -4.30 -0.03
CA PRO A 434 -29.25 -5.47 0.75
C PRO A 434 -28.60 -6.59 -0.07
N ASN A 435 -27.82 -7.43 0.60
CA ASN A 435 -27.28 -8.63 0.00
C ASN A 435 -28.38 -9.67 -0.29
N ALA A 436 -28.01 -10.78 -0.93
CA ALA A 436 -28.94 -11.85 -1.32
C ALA A 436 -29.73 -12.47 -0.15
N TYR A 437 -29.31 -12.26 1.11
CA TYR A 437 -29.98 -12.73 2.32
C TYR A 437 -30.74 -11.62 3.08
N GLY A 438 -30.80 -10.42 2.52
CA GLY A 438 -31.46 -9.26 3.14
C GLY A 438 -30.62 -8.52 4.18
N GLY A 439 -29.35 -8.89 4.36
CA GLY A 439 -28.41 -8.24 5.27
C GLY A 439 -27.67 -7.06 4.62
N ARG A 440 -26.90 -6.35 5.44
CA ARG A 440 -26.07 -5.20 5.01
C ARG A 440 -24.63 -5.58 4.66
N GLU A 441 -24.25 -6.82 4.94
CA GLU A 441 -22.92 -7.34 4.72
C GLU A 441 -22.63 -7.43 3.21
N ASN A 442 -21.46 -6.94 2.79
CA ASN A 442 -20.97 -7.09 1.44
C ASN A 442 -20.26 -8.44 1.30
N LEU A 443 -21.00 -9.45 0.82
CA LEU A 443 -20.51 -10.83 0.72
C LEU A 443 -19.31 -10.95 -0.24
N GLU A 444 -19.30 -10.14 -1.29
CA GLU A 444 -18.21 -10.07 -2.26
C GLU A 444 -16.91 -9.58 -1.61
N ALA A 445 -17.00 -8.57 -0.73
CA ALA A 445 -15.85 -8.08 0.05
C ALA A 445 -15.37 -9.10 1.09
N VAL A 446 -16.30 -9.77 1.78
CA VAL A 446 -15.96 -10.83 2.75
C VAL A 446 -15.18 -11.96 2.08
N GLU A 447 -15.67 -12.46 0.94
CA GLU A 447 -14.99 -13.53 0.20
C GLU A 447 -13.69 -13.05 -0.45
N PHE A 448 -13.61 -11.79 -0.88
CA PHE A 448 -12.36 -11.18 -1.34
C PHE A 448 -11.28 -11.21 -0.25
N PHE A 449 -11.57 -10.76 0.98
CA PHE A 449 -10.56 -10.75 2.04
C PHE A 449 -10.12 -12.16 2.44
N LYS A 450 -11.04 -13.10 2.55
CA LYS A 450 -10.70 -14.51 2.78
C LYS A 450 -9.76 -15.05 1.71
N HIS A 451 -10.06 -14.77 0.44
CA HIS A 451 -9.24 -15.21 -0.68
C HIS A 451 -7.87 -14.52 -0.67
N LEU A 452 -7.83 -13.20 -0.53
CA LEU A 452 -6.62 -12.38 -0.44
C LEU A 452 -5.67 -12.92 0.65
N ASN A 453 -6.16 -13.00 1.89
CA ASN A 453 -5.33 -13.40 3.02
C ASN A 453 -4.88 -14.86 2.91
N SER A 454 -5.73 -15.76 2.42
CA SER A 454 -5.33 -17.16 2.15
C SER A 454 -4.19 -17.25 1.16
N ILE A 455 -4.20 -16.44 0.10
CA ILE A 455 -3.15 -16.42 -0.93
C ILE A 455 -1.87 -15.76 -0.40
N ILE A 456 -1.98 -14.67 0.35
CA ILE A 456 -0.83 -14.01 0.99
C ILE A 456 -0.13 -14.97 1.95
N HIS A 457 -0.86 -15.61 2.87
CA HIS A 457 -0.26 -16.55 3.82
C HIS A 457 0.38 -17.76 3.14
N HIS A 458 -0.12 -18.17 1.97
CA HIS A 458 0.46 -19.26 1.19
C HIS A 458 1.73 -18.84 0.43
N ARG A 459 1.67 -17.73 -0.33
CA ARG A 459 2.75 -17.30 -1.23
C ARG A 459 3.81 -16.45 -0.55
N CYS A 460 3.41 -15.65 0.43
CA CYS A 460 4.22 -14.66 1.14
C CYS A 460 4.26 -14.95 2.65
N PRO A 461 4.77 -16.12 3.11
CA PRO A 461 4.72 -16.51 4.53
C PRO A 461 5.60 -15.65 5.45
N HIS A 462 6.36 -14.70 4.89
CA HIS A 462 7.12 -13.71 5.64
C HIS A 462 6.25 -12.50 6.03
N ALA A 463 5.17 -12.26 5.29
CA ALA A 463 4.37 -11.06 5.41
C ALA A 463 3.12 -11.29 6.27
N PHE A 464 2.64 -10.21 6.88
CA PHE A 464 1.38 -10.20 7.61
C PHE A 464 0.41 -9.16 7.04
N THR A 465 -0.88 -9.27 7.37
CA THR A 465 -1.88 -8.25 7.02
C THR A 465 -2.53 -7.63 8.25
N ALA A 466 -2.75 -6.32 8.21
CA ALA A 466 -3.42 -5.56 9.26
C ALA A 466 -4.67 -4.85 8.73
N ALA A 467 -5.73 -4.85 9.52
CA ALA A 467 -7.00 -4.20 9.17
C ALA A 467 -7.30 -3.01 10.10
N GLU A 468 -7.70 -1.89 9.51
CA GLU A 468 -8.44 -0.84 10.21
C GLU A 468 -9.95 -1.07 9.97
N GLU A 469 -10.60 -1.68 10.97
CA GLU A 469 -12.03 -2.00 10.94
C GLU A 469 -12.70 -1.41 12.19
N SER A 470 -13.61 -0.45 11.98
CA SER A 470 -14.16 0.42 13.02
C SER A 470 -15.59 0.10 13.46
N THR A 471 -16.20 -0.99 12.96
CA THR A 471 -17.61 -1.33 13.15
C THR A 471 -17.87 -2.65 13.91
N ALA A 472 -16.89 -3.09 14.71
CA ALA A 472 -16.96 -4.28 15.56
C ALA A 472 -17.31 -5.57 14.80
N TRP A 473 -16.87 -5.69 13.54
CA TRP A 473 -16.97 -6.94 12.79
C TRP A 473 -16.24 -8.06 13.55
N PRO A 474 -16.87 -9.24 13.75
CA PRO A 474 -16.25 -10.33 14.49
C PRO A 474 -15.29 -11.15 13.62
N GLY A 475 -14.20 -11.63 14.22
CA GLY A 475 -13.29 -12.57 13.57
C GLY A 475 -12.48 -11.94 12.44
N VAL A 476 -12.12 -10.66 12.56
CA VAL A 476 -11.27 -9.97 11.58
C VAL A 476 -9.92 -10.70 11.47
N THR A 477 -9.36 -11.08 12.61
CA THR A 477 -8.07 -11.80 12.71
C THR A 477 -8.21 -13.31 12.86
N ALA A 478 -9.43 -13.84 12.77
CA ALA A 478 -9.67 -15.27 12.76
C ALA A 478 -9.39 -15.86 11.36
N ARG A 479 -9.05 -17.15 11.33
CA ARG A 479 -8.71 -17.83 10.09
C ARG A 479 -9.92 -17.93 9.14
N PRO A 480 -9.71 -17.85 7.80
CA PRO A 480 -10.81 -17.97 6.83
C PRO A 480 -11.62 -19.28 6.98
N GLU A 481 -10.97 -20.39 7.29
CA GLU A 481 -11.64 -21.69 7.51
C GLU A 481 -12.57 -21.72 8.73
N ASP A 482 -12.35 -20.83 9.70
CA ASP A 482 -13.19 -20.68 10.90
C ASP A 482 -14.25 -19.58 10.72
N GLY A 483 -14.39 -19.03 9.51
CA GLY A 483 -15.33 -17.96 9.17
C GLY A 483 -14.80 -16.54 9.37
N GLY A 484 -13.52 -16.37 9.71
CA GLY A 484 -12.87 -15.07 9.83
C GLY A 484 -12.49 -14.44 8.49
N LEU A 485 -11.95 -13.22 8.53
CA LEU A 485 -11.44 -12.51 7.34
C LEU A 485 -9.98 -12.86 7.01
N GLY A 486 -9.24 -13.45 7.95
CA GLY A 486 -7.87 -13.91 7.77
C GLY A 486 -6.79 -12.85 7.93
N PHE A 487 -7.09 -11.67 8.49
CA PHE A 487 -6.03 -10.71 8.84
C PHE A 487 -5.17 -11.24 9.99
N ASP A 488 -3.93 -10.78 10.11
CA ASP A 488 -3.06 -11.13 11.24
C ASP A 488 -3.24 -10.17 12.42
N PHE A 489 -3.53 -8.90 12.12
CA PHE A 489 -3.79 -7.86 13.12
C PHE A 489 -5.02 -7.00 12.79
N LYS A 490 -5.60 -6.42 13.84
CA LYS A 490 -6.63 -5.38 13.77
C LYS A 490 -6.19 -4.16 14.57
N TRP A 491 -6.36 -2.97 14.02
CA TRP A 491 -6.22 -1.73 14.79
C TRP A 491 -7.29 -1.63 15.88
N ASN A 492 -6.86 -1.41 17.13
CA ASN A 492 -7.78 -1.26 18.26
C ASN A 492 -8.30 0.18 18.36
N MET A 493 -9.21 0.53 17.47
CA MET A 493 -9.82 1.86 17.41
C MET A 493 -10.60 2.20 18.70
N GLY A 494 -11.19 1.21 19.36
CA GLY A 494 -11.88 1.39 20.64
C GLY A 494 -10.92 1.80 21.75
N TRP A 495 -9.80 1.08 21.92
CA TRP A 495 -8.74 1.45 22.86
C TRP A 495 -8.19 2.86 22.56
N MET A 496 -7.92 3.16 21.29
CA MET A 496 -7.39 4.46 20.89
C MET A 496 -8.35 5.58 21.31
N HIS A 497 -9.64 5.45 20.96
CA HIS A 497 -10.65 6.45 21.26
C HIS A 497 -10.84 6.64 22.77
N ASP A 498 -11.05 5.56 23.50
CA ASP A 498 -11.34 5.59 24.94
C ASP A 498 -10.17 6.20 25.72
N THR A 499 -8.94 5.76 25.41
CA THR A 499 -7.76 6.20 26.15
C THR A 499 -7.33 7.62 25.77
N LEU A 500 -7.46 8.04 24.51
CA LEU A 500 -7.21 9.44 24.14
C LEU A 500 -8.24 10.39 24.76
N HIS A 501 -9.52 10.01 24.77
CA HIS A 501 -10.55 10.81 25.42
C HIS A 501 -10.26 10.94 26.93
N TYR A 502 -9.92 9.84 27.59
CA TYR A 502 -9.51 9.86 29.00
C TYR A 502 -8.32 10.79 29.27
N MET A 503 -7.31 10.76 28.40
CA MET A 503 -6.11 11.59 28.57
C MET A 503 -6.38 13.08 28.36
N GLN A 504 -7.42 13.45 27.60
CA GLN A 504 -7.88 14.84 27.42
C GLN A 504 -8.59 15.40 28.66
N GLU A 505 -9.17 14.54 29.49
CA GLU A 505 -9.84 14.97 30.71
C GLU A 505 -8.87 15.63 31.70
N ASP A 506 -9.30 16.75 32.28
CA ASP A 506 -8.60 17.35 33.42
C ASP A 506 -8.34 16.27 34.48
N PRO A 507 -7.11 16.15 35.03
CA PRO A 507 -6.79 15.12 36.00
C PRO A 507 -7.75 15.00 37.19
N VAL A 508 -8.44 16.08 37.59
CA VAL A 508 -9.44 16.05 38.66
C VAL A 508 -10.73 15.31 38.27
N HIS A 509 -11.04 15.24 36.97
CA HIS A 509 -12.22 14.58 36.41
C HIS A 509 -11.97 13.12 36.01
N ARG A 510 -10.72 12.71 35.79
CA ARG A 510 -10.34 11.34 35.39
C ARG A 510 -10.95 10.23 36.25
N LYS A 511 -11.18 10.47 37.54
CA LYS A 511 -11.87 9.52 38.44
C LYS A 511 -13.28 9.14 38.00
N TYR A 512 -13.98 10.02 37.27
CA TYR A 512 -15.33 9.79 36.75
C TYR A 512 -15.33 8.99 35.43
N HIS A 513 -14.16 8.91 34.78
CA HIS A 513 -13.95 8.24 33.50
C HIS A 513 -12.99 7.05 33.62
N HIS A 514 -12.74 6.55 34.84
CA HIS A 514 -11.69 5.57 35.12
C HIS A 514 -11.79 4.30 34.25
N THR A 515 -13.00 3.90 33.87
CA THR A 515 -13.27 2.73 33.03
C THR A 515 -12.76 2.87 31.61
N ALA A 516 -12.56 4.08 31.08
CA ALA A 516 -12.07 4.29 29.72
C ALA A 516 -10.67 3.65 29.49
N MET A 517 -9.84 3.61 30.53
CA MET A 517 -8.51 2.97 30.46
C MET A 517 -8.54 1.45 30.68
N THR A 518 -9.65 0.89 31.19
CA THR A 518 -9.75 -0.55 31.51
C THR A 518 -10.71 -1.31 30.60
N PHE A 519 -11.65 -0.63 29.96
CA PHE A 519 -12.69 -1.22 29.12
C PHE A 519 -12.12 -2.02 27.95
N GLY A 520 -11.04 -1.52 27.33
CA GLY A 520 -10.33 -2.22 26.25
C GLY A 520 -9.92 -3.64 26.60
N MET A 521 -9.61 -3.92 27.87
CA MET A 521 -9.20 -5.26 28.32
C MET A 521 -10.34 -6.29 28.36
N ILE A 522 -11.61 -5.86 28.29
CA ILE A 522 -12.75 -6.79 28.18
C ILE A 522 -12.69 -7.58 26.86
N TYR A 523 -12.19 -6.94 25.80
CA TYR A 523 -12.12 -7.53 24.46
C TYR A 523 -10.70 -7.60 23.90
N ALA A 524 -9.65 -7.18 24.62
CA ALA A 524 -8.26 -7.13 24.13
C ALA A 524 -7.69 -8.45 23.58
N TYR A 525 -8.36 -9.59 23.81
CA TYR A 525 -7.98 -10.91 23.29
C TYR A 525 -9.05 -11.54 22.38
N SER A 526 -10.04 -10.76 21.93
CA SER A 526 -10.99 -11.21 20.91
C SER A 526 -10.41 -11.17 19.51
N GLU A 527 -9.37 -10.35 19.30
CA GLU A 527 -8.61 -10.20 18.06
C GLU A 527 -7.14 -10.00 18.42
N HIS A 528 -6.24 -10.17 17.46
CA HIS A 528 -4.85 -9.75 17.60
C HIS A 528 -4.74 -8.25 17.35
N PHE A 529 -4.62 -7.46 18.43
CA PHE A 529 -4.67 -6.01 18.32
C PHE A 529 -3.30 -5.35 18.14
N MET A 530 -3.28 -4.33 17.27
CA MET A 530 -2.31 -3.25 17.28
C MET A 530 -2.96 -2.01 17.91
N LEU A 531 -2.20 -1.24 18.69
CA LEU A 531 -2.63 -0.04 19.39
C LEU A 531 -2.19 1.18 18.58
N PRO A 532 -3.08 1.82 17.79
CA PRO A 532 -2.68 2.91 16.91
C PRO A 532 -2.78 4.27 17.61
N LEU A 533 -1.72 5.07 17.48
CA LEU A 533 -1.78 6.53 17.58
C LEU A 533 -1.32 7.10 16.24
N SER A 534 -2.19 6.96 15.23
CA SER A 534 -1.88 7.17 13.82
C SER A 534 -2.01 8.62 13.36
N HIS A 535 -1.68 8.86 12.08
CA HIS A 535 -1.80 10.16 11.42
C HIS A 535 -3.19 10.80 11.54
N ASP A 536 -4.26 9.99 11.48
CA ASP A 536 -5.65 10.45 11.59
C ASP A 536 -5.98 11.10 12.94
N GLU A 537 -5.22 10.81 13.99
CA GLU A 537 -5.48 11.33 15.33
C GLU A 537 -4.81 12.67 15.60
N VAL A 538 -4.01 13.18 14.68
CA VAL A 538 -3.24 14.43 14.81
C VAL A 538 -3.51 15.45 13.71
N VAL A 539 -4.72 15.42 13.14
CA VAL A 539 -5.19 16.28 12.02
C VAL A 539 -6.63 16.76 12.20
N HIS A 540 -7.12 17.55 11.25
CA HIS A 540 -8.52 17.94 11.09
C HIS A 540 -9.15 18.59 12.34
N GLY A 541 -8.38 19.39 13.09
CA GLY A 541 -8.85 20.07 14.28
C GLY A 541 -8.87 19.19 15.54
N LYS A 542 -8.44 17.91 15.46
CA LYS A 542 -8.31 17.03 16.62
C LYS A 542 -7.15 17.43 17.55
N GLY A 543 -6.19 18.23 17.07
CA GLY A 543 -4.96 18.61 17.75
C GLY A 543 -3.89 17.51 17.74
N SER A 544 -2.62 17.89 17.94
CA SER A 544 -1.52 16.94 18.19
C SER A 544 -1.71 16.17 19.51
N LEU A 545 -0.97 15.08 19.70
CA LEU A 545 -1.05 14.32 20.95
C LEU A 545 -0.73 15.15 22.19
N VAL A 546 0.26 16.05 22.14
CA VAL A 546 0.58 16.92 23.27
C VAL A 546 -0.46 18.03 23.45
N ALA A 547 -1.10 18.51 22.38
CA ALA A 547 -2.18 19.50 22.44
C ALA A 547 -3.45 18.94 23.09
N LYS A 548 -3.68 17.62 22.99
CA LYS A 548 -4.76 16.92 23.69
C LYS A 548 -4.53 16.85 25.20
N MET A 549 -3.30 16.97 25.69
CA MET A 549 -3.02 16.82 27.12
C MET A 549 -3.40 18.10 27.89
N PRO A 550 -3.99 18.00 29.10
CA PRO A 550 -4.33 19.14 29.94
C PRO A 550 -3.15 19.62 30.79
N GLY A 551 -3.28 20.85 31.32
CA GLY A 551 -2.34 21.45 32.27
C GLY A 551 -1.35 22.43 31.63
N ASP A 552 -0.37 22.85 32.42
CA ASP A 552 0.75 23.66 31.91
C ASP A 552 1.67 22.85 30.98
N HIS A 553 2.63 23.51 30.33
CA HIS A 553 3.53 22.85 29.38
C HIS A 553 4.26 21.64 29.97
N TRP A 554 4.73 21.71 31.23
CA TRP A 554 5.38 20.56 31.87
C TRP A 554 4.40 19.41 32.07
N GLN A 555 3.18 19.70 32.56
CA GLN A 555 2.13 18.71 32.77
C GLN A 555 1.66 18.07 31.46
N ARG A 556 1.60 18.83 30.36
CA ARG A 556 1.25 18.31 29.02
C ARG A 556 2.25 17.27 28.55
N LEU A 557 3.55 17.58 28.64
CA LEU A 557 4.61 16.63 28.31
C LEU A 557 4.64 15.44 29.28
N ALA A 558 4.40 15.66 30.58
CA ALA A 558 4.32 14.58 31.56
C ALA A 558 3.16 13.61 31.30
N ASN A 559 1.97 14.14 30.98
CA ASN A 559 0.83 13.33 30.54
C ASN A 559 1.16 12.48 29.32
N LEU A 560 1.79 13.07 28.30
CA LEU A 560 2.18 12.35 27.09
C LEU A 560 3.17 11.22 27.39
N ARG A 561 4.19 11.49 28.21
CA ARG A 561 5.15 10.48 28.67
C ARG A 561 4.49 9.34 29.45
N ALA A 562 3.58 9.66 30.38
CA ALA A 562 2.82 8.66 31.12
C ALA A 562 1.93 7.82 30.20
N TYR A 563 1.31 8.46 29.20
CA TYR A 563 0.46 7.76 28.25
C TYR A 563 1.25 6.78 27.38
N TYR A 564 2.44 7.17 26.89
CA TYR A 564 3.33 6.24 26.20
C TYR A 564 3.79 5.09 27.10
N GLY A 565 4.13 5.37 28.37
CA GLY A 565 4.43 4.33 29.35
C GLY A 565 3.26 3.36 29.53
N PHE A 566 2.03 3.86 29.65
CA PHE A 566 0.83 3.03 29.73
C PHE A 566 0.65 2.17 28.46
N MET A 567 0.72 2.78 27.28
CA MET A 567 0.54 2.10 25.99
C MET A 567 1.55 0.97 25.78
N TRP A 568 2.82 1.16 26.12
CA TRP A 568 3.84 0.11 26.02
C TRP A 568 3.64 -1.00 27.06
N GLY A 569 3.05 -0.68 28.21
CA GLY A 569 2.68 -1.64 29.26
C GLY A 569 1.36 -2.39 29.00
N HIS A 570 0.49 -1.86 28.15
CA HIS A 570 -0.79 -2.47 27.76
C HIS A 570 -0.61 -3.61 26.74
N PRO A 571 -1.42 -4.67 26.74
CA PRO A 571 -1.42 -5.69 25.67
C PRO A 571 -1.75 -5.13 24.28
N GLY A 572 -1.01 -5.58 23.27
CA GLY A 572 -1.21 -5.27 21.84
C GLY A 572 0.05 -4.69 21.20
N LYS A 573 0.22 -4.83 19.88
CA LYS A 573 1.39 -4.26 19.17
C LYS A 573 1.35 -2.73 19.15
N LYS A 574 2.48 -2.05 18.92
CA LYS A 574 2.58 -0.58 19.11
C LYS A 574 2.69 0.13 17.77
N LEU A 575 1.96 1.24 17.58
CA LEU A 575 2.10 2.11 16.42
C LEU A 575 1.98 3.57 16.83
N ILE A 576 2.95 4.40 16.43
CA ILE A 576 2.85 5.86 16.53
C ILE A 576 3.24 6.53 15.21
N PHE A 577 2.57 7.62 14.89
CA PHE A 577 2.87 8.45 13.72
C PHE A 577 4.06 9.39 13.93
N MET A 578 4.76 9.72 12.86
CA MET A 578 5.85 10.71 12.87
C MET A 578 5.44 12.05 13.49
N GLY A 579 6.34 12.65 14.27
CA GLY A 579 6.11 13.87 15.05
C GLY A 579 5.56 13.59 16.46
N CYS A 580 4.86 12.46 16.66
CA CYS A 580 4.39 12.05 17.99
C CYS A 580 5.57 11.77 18.94
N GLU A 581 6.63 11.13 18.44
CA GLU A 581 7.83 10.80 19.22
C GLU A 581 8.62 12.04 19.68
N LEU A 582 8.35 13.21 19.09
CA LEU A 582 8.93 14.49 19.47
C LEU A 582 8.01 15.27 20.42
N GLY A 583 6.76 14.84 20.59
CA GLY A 583 5.73 15.65 21.23
C GLY A 583 5.44 16.92 20.43
N GLN A 584 5.35 16.82 19.09
CA GLN A 584 5.08 17.97 18.23
C GLN A 584 3.81 18.71 18.66
N GLU A 585 3.88 20.03 18.80
CA GLU A 585 2.76 20.82 19.33
C GLU A 585 1.64 21.06 18.31
N SER A 586 1.99 21.28 17.05
CA SER A 586 1.02 21.48 15.97
C SER A 586 0.50 20.15 15.42
N GLU A 587 -0.70 20.20 14.82
CA GLU A 587 -1.19 19.12 13.97
C GLU A 587 -0.21 18.81 12.84
N TRP A 588 -0.31 17.59 12.32
CA TRP A 588 0.42 17.20 11.14
C TRP A 588 -0.04 18.03 9.93
N ASN A 589 0.92 18.48 9.14
CA ASN A 589 0.69 19.18 7.89
C ASN A 589 1.42 18.44 6.75
N HIS A 590 0.66 17.87 5.82
CA HIS A 590 1.20 17.14 4.67
C HIS A 590 2.00 18.01 3.69
N ASP A 591 1.84 19.34 3.72
CA ASP A 591 2.64 20.30 2.93
C ASP A 591 3.91 20.78 3.68
N GLY A 592 4.02 20.45 4.97
CA GLY A 592 5.12 20.83 5.84
C GLY A 592 6.17 19.74 6.05
N SER A 593 7.12 20.00 6.95
CA SER A 593 7.98 18.97 7.56
C SER A 593 7.54 18.74 9.00
N VAL A 594 7.90 17.60 9.57
CA VAL A 594 7.95 17.44 11.02
C VAL A 594 8.82 18.56 11.64
N HIS A 595 8.43 19.05 12.81
CA HIS A 595 9.11 20.16 13.50
C HIS A 595 10.38 19.68 14.23
N TRP A 596 11.43 19.39 13.44
CA TRP A 596 12.69 18.83 13.94
C TRP A 596 13.46 19.74 14.90
N ASP A 597 13.23 21.05 14.83
CA ASP A 597 13.79 22.06 15.74
C ASP A 597 13.35 21.88 17.20
N LEU A 598 12.26 21.15 17.45
CA LEU A 598 11.84 20.80 18.81
C LEU A 598 12.91 19.99 19.58
N LEU A 599 13.79 19.28 18.88
CA LEU A 599 14.87 18.53 19.52
C LEU A 599 15.95 19.41 20.15
N ASP A 600 15.96 20.72 19.88
CA ASP A 600 16.82 21.68 20.58
C ASP A 600 16.32 21.96 22.00
N ASP A 601 15.05 21.64 22.31
CA ASP A 601 14.49 21.66 23.66
C ASP A 601 14.72 20.31 24.38
N PRO A 602 15.43 20.31 25.54
CA PRO A 602 15.66 19.09 26.32
C PRO A 602 14.38 18.32 26.73
N ALA A 603 13.23 19.00 26.88
CA ALA A 603 11.99 18.36 27.27
C ALA A 603 11.40 17.49 26.14
N HIS A 604 11.45 17.98 24.91
CA HIS A 604 11.05 17.24 23.71
C HIS A 604 12.05 16.15 23.35
N ALA A 605 13.36 16.43 23.42
CA ALA A 605 14.41 15.41 23.29
C ALA A 605 14.28 14.30 24.36
N GLY A 606 13.75 14.64 25.54
CA GLY A 606 13.41 13.70 26.60
C GLY A 606 12.28 12.73 26.23
N ILE A 607 11.26 13.19 25.49
CA ILE A 607 10.18 12.33 24.97
C ILE A 607 10.73 11.36 23.93
N GLN A 608 11.54 11.85 22.98
CA GLN A 608 12.14 10.99 21.97
C GLN A 608 13.04 9.92 22.62
N ARG A 609 13.80 10.29 23.65
CA ARG A 609 14.59 9.33 24.44
C ARG A 609 13.72 8.32 25.17
N LEU A 610 12.57 8.74 25.71
CA LEU A 610 11.62 7.83 26.33
C LEU A 610 11.11 6.79 25.32
N ILE A 611 10.71 7.19 24.10
CA ILE A 611 10.28 6.27 23.04
C ILE A 611 11.37 5.24 22.75
N ARG A 612 12.62 5.68 22.62
CA ARG A 612 13.77 4.81 22.42
C ARG A 612 13.92 3.76 23.51
N ASP A 613 13.82 4.18 24.78
CA ASP A 613 14.03 3.29 25.90
C ASP A 613 12.82 2.37 26.15
N LEU A 614 11.60 2.84 25.85
CA LEU A 614 10.39 2.01 25.81
C LEU A 614 10.47 0.92 24.74
N ASN A 615 10.92 1.25 23.53
CA ASN A 615 11.12 0.30 22.45
C ASN A 615 12.17 -0.76 22.80
N LYS A 616 13.32 -0.34 23.36
CA LYS A 616 14.33 -1.27 23.85
C LYS A 616 13.80 -2.20 24.94
N LEU A 617 13.06 -1.65 25.91
CA LEU A 617 12.45 -2.46 26.97
C LEU A 617 11.47 -3.47 26.39
N TYR A 618 10.60 -3.05 25.46
CA TYR A 618 9.63 -3.93 24.80
C TYR A 618 10.31 -5.06 24.01
N ALA A 619 11.39 -4.76 23.29
CA ALA A 619 12.16 -5.77 22.56
C ALA A 619 12.93 -6.75 23.48
N GLN A 620 13.28 -6.33 24.69
CA GLN A 620 14.10 -7.13 25.63
C GLN A 620 13.29 -7.94 26.64
N GLU A 621 12.02 -7.59 26.89
CA GLU A 621 11.18 -8.24 27.89
C GLU A 621 10.17 -9.21 27.27
N PRO A 622 10.40 -10.54 27.34
CA PRO A 622 9.46 -11.54 26.81
C PRO A 622 8.06 -11.43 27.43
N ALA A 623 7.97 -10.96 28.67
CA ALA A 623 6.71 -10.68 29.34
C ALA A 623 5.83 -9.69 28.57
N LEU A 624 6.41 -8.63 28.00
CA LEU A 624 5.66 -7.62 27.27
C LEU A 624 5.23 -8.11 25.88
N GLN A 625 5.99 -9.00 25.25
CA GLN A 625 5.71 -9.53 23.91
C GLN A 625 4.64 -10.63 23.94
N PHE A 626 4.83 -11.64 24.80
CA PHE A 626 3.95 -12.81 24.85
C PHE A 626 2.51 -12.43 25.15
N SER A 627 2.33 -11.56 26.14
CA SER A 627 1.01 -11.21 26.66
C SER A 627 0.26 -10.18 25.80
N ASP A 628 0.86 -9.71 24.70
CA ASP A 628 0.14 -8.91 23.70
C ASP A 628 -0.94 -9.74 23.00
N LEU A 629 -0.66 -11.03 22.75
CA LEU A 629 -1.56 -11.93 22.05
C LEU A 629 -2.13 -13.02 22.98
N ASN A 630 -1.57 -13.19 24.17
CA ASN A 630 -1.92 -14.28 25.09
C ASN A 630 -2.45 -13.77 26.43
N ALA A 631 -3.75 -13.97 26.69
CA ALA A 631 -4.42 -13.55 27.91
C ALA A 631 -3.77 -14.11 29.20
N ALA A 632 -3.17 -15.31 29.13
CA ALA A 632 -2.52 -15.94 30.27
C ALA A 632 -1.31 -15.15 30.83
N GLY A 633 -0.76 -14.22 30.04
CA GLY A 633 0.37 -13.40 30.45
C GLY A 633 0.00 -12.01 30.97
N PHE A 634 -1.29 -11.68 31.14
CA PHE A 634 -1.76 -10.41 31.68
C PHE A 634 -2.60 -10.60 32.94
N GLU A 635 -2.42 -9.71 33.91
CA GLU A 635 -3.29 -9.57 35.06
C GLU A 635 -3.36 -8.10 35.51
N TRP A 636 -4.53 -7.62 35.92
CA TRP A 636 -4.64 -6.34 36.61
C TRP A 636 -4.08 -6.46 38.03
N ALA A 637 -3.05 -5.68 38.36
CA ALA A 637 -2.61 -5.47 39.74
C ALA A 637 -3.48 -4.45 40.47
N VAL A 638 -3.92 -3.40 39.76
CA VAL A 638 -4.86 -2.38 40.23
C VAL A 638 -5.72 -1.95 39.04
N ALA A 639 -7.04 -2.11 39.14
CA ALA A 639 -8.00 -1.73 38.09
C ALA A 639 -9.13 -0.83 38.60
N ASP A 640 -9.21 -0.60 39.90
CA ASP A 640 -10.36 -0.01 40.59
C ASP A 640 -10.01 1.21 41.45
N ASP A 641 -8.78 1.73 41.39
CA ASP A 641 -8.37 2.94 42.11
C ASP A 641 -8.73 4.23 41.34
N ALA A 642 -10.02 4.38 41.08
CA ALA A 642 -10.58 5.55 40.41
C ALA A 642 -10.30 6.84 41.17
N GLN A 643 -10.35 6.81 42.50
CA GLN A 643 -10.14 8.00 43.34
C GLN A 643 -8.76 8.63 43.14
N ASN A 644 -7.73 7.81 42.91
CA ASN A 644 -6.38 8.30 42.64
C ASN A 644 -6.01 8.30 41.15
N SER A 645 -6.86 7.73 40.28
CA SER A 645 -6.56 7.46 38.87
C SER A 645 -5.24 6.72 38.69
N VAL A 646 -5.09 5.65 39.48
CA VAL A 646 -3.93 4.75 39.45
C VAL A 646 -4.33 3.44 38.79
N TYR A 647 -3.48 2.96 37.87
CA TYR A 647 -3.64 1.69 37.18
C TYR A 647 -2.39 0.84 37.36
N GLY A 648 -2.56 -0.47 37.52
CA GLY A 648 -1.48 -1.42 37.72
C GLY A 648 -1.66 -2.65 36.85
N MET A 649 -0.69 -2.98 36.00
CA MET A 649 -0.70 -4.14 35.12
C MET A 649 0.47 -5.07 35.46
N LEU A 650 0.21 -6.37 35.55
CA LEU A 650 1.23 -7.42 35.59
C LEU A 650 1.30 -8.08 34.23
N ARG A 651 2.52 -8.16 33.68
CA ARG A 651 2.83 -8.85 32.42
C ARG A 651 3.81 -9.98 32.72
N SER A 652 3.59 -11.17 32.18
CA SER A 652 4.48 -12.33 32.38
C SER A 652 4.75 -13.11 31.10
N SER A 653 5.93 -13.72 31.01
CA SER A 653 6.25 -14.73 30.00
C SER A 653 5.48 -16.05 30.27
N PRO A 654 5.41 -16.99 29.31
CA PRO A 654 4.68 -18.26 29.49
C PRO A 654 5.16 -19.07 30.70
N ASP A 655 6.47 -19.07 30.93
CA ASP A 655 7.16 -19.76 32.01
C ASP A 655 7.31 -18.91 33.29
N ARG A 656 6.81 -17.65 33.26
CA ARG A 656 6.94 -16.64 34.32
C ARG A 656 8.38 -16.29 34.71
N SER A 657 9.38 -16.64 33.89
CA SER A 657 10.79 -16.24 34.11
C SER A 657 11.00 -14.73 33.92
N SER A 658 10.13 -14.09 33.14
CA SER A 658 10.01 -12.64 33.03
C SER A 658 8.69 -12.21 33.65
N LEU A 659 8.76 -11.27 34.60
CA LEU A 659 7.59 -10.68 35.24
C LEU A 659 7.81 -9.18 35.40
N VAL A 660 6.86 -8.39 34.89
CA VAL A 660 6.93 -6.93 34.87
C VAL A 660 5.65 -6.36 35.49
N LEU A 661 5.80 -5.48 36.47
CA LEU A 661 4.73 -4.69 37.06
C LEU A 661 4.79 -3.27 36.49
N ILE A 662 3.70 -2.80 35.89
CA ILE A 662 3.57 -1.46 35.31
C ILE A 662 2.55 -0.69 36.15
N MET A 663 2.99 0.42 36.75
CA MET A 663 2.12 1.28 37.55
C MET A 663 2.03 2.67 36.92
N SER A 664 0.81 3.13 36.63
CA SER A 664 0.55 4.46 36.06
C SER A 664 -0.22 5.31 37.06
N ASN A 665 0.31 6.47 37.43
CA ASN A 665 -0.38 7.51 38.19
C ASN A 665 -0.74 8.66 37.24
N LEU A 666 -2.01 8.76 36.89
CA LEU A 666 -2.50 9.70 35.88
C LEU A 666 -3.07 10.98 36.53
N THR A 667 -2.52 11.39 37.67
CA THR A 667 -2.79 12.70 38.29
C THR A 667 -1.50 13.44 38.62
N PRO A 668 -1.51 14.79 38.73
CA PRO A 668 -0.33 15.56 39.12
C PRO A 668 0.01 15.42 40.62
N VAL A 669 -0.68 14.54 41.35
CA VAL A 669 -0.45 14.30 42.78
C VAL A 669 0.38 13.03 42.94
N ALA A 670 1.60 13.17 43.48
CA ALA A 670 2.46 12.05 43.81
C ALA A 670 1.83 11.14 44.88
N ARG A 671 2.05 9.83 44.77
CA ARG A 671 1.56 8.85 45.76
C ARG A 671 2.75 8.22 46.47
N TYR A 672 2.95 8.59 47.73
CA TYR A 672 3.97 8.00 48.58
C TYR A 672 3.40 6.79 49.31
N ALA A 673 4.26 5.81 49.58
CA ALA A 673 3.90 4.60 50.31
C ALA A 673 2.66 3.88 49.72
N TYR A 674 2.52 3.89 48.40
CA TYR A 674 1.44 3.22 47.68
C TYR A 674 1.71 1.71 47.66
N ARG A 675 0.89 0.93 48.36
CA ARG A 675 1.07 -0.51 48.48
C ARG A 675 0.29 -1.24 47.38
N VAL A 676 0.97 -2.12 46.64
CA VAL A 676 0.35 -2.94 45.59
C VAL A 676 0.75 -4.41 45.74
N GLY A 677 -0.22 -5.30 45.58
CA GLY A 677 0.00 -6.76 45.61
C GLY A 677 0.87 -7.26 44.46
N VAL A 678 1.79 -8.18 44.75
CA VAL A 678 2.65 -8.86 43.77
C VAL A 678 2.61 -10.37 43.98
N PRO A 679 2.77 -11.19 42.93
CA PRO A 679 2.54 -12.64 43.03
C PRO A 679 3.66 -13.40 43.75
N THR A 680 4.85 -12.81 43.88
CA THR A 680 6.06 -13.49 44.36
C THR A 680 6.85 -12.59 45.30
N ASP A 681 7.61 -13.25 46.19
CA ASP A 681 8.64 -12.61 47.01
C ASP A 681 9.84 -12.18 46.13
N GLY A 682 10.79 -11.46 46.72
CA GLY A 682 12.04 -11.06 46.08
C GLY A 682 12.09 -9.58 45.70
N ARG A 683 13.03 -9.24 44.82
CA ARG A 683 13.36 -7.85 44.50
C ARG A 683 12.66 -7.39 43.23
N TRP A 684 12.10 -6.19 43.26
CA TRP A 684 11.49 -5.54 42.12
C TRP A 684 12.29 -4.30 41.76
N GLN A 685 13.00 -4.36 40.63
CA GLN A 685 13.86 -3.29 40.15
C GLN A 685 13.07 -2.36 39.23
N VAL A 686 13.10 -1.05 39.47
CA VAL A 686 12.54 -0.07 38.54
C VAL A 686 13.44 0.00 37.30
N VAL A 687 12.92 -0.46 36.17
CA VAL A 687 13.64 -0.51 34.88
C VAL A 687 13.28 0.67 33.99
N LEU A 688 12.14 1.33 34.23
CA LEU A 688 11.76 2.57 33.57
C LEU A 688 10.88 3.41 34.50
N ASN A 689 11.10 4.72 34.48
CA ASN A 689 10.27 5.72 35.17
C ASN A 689 10.13 6.93 34.23
N THR A 690 8.91 7.18 33.74
CA THR A 690 8.67 8.28 32.79
C THR A 690 8.81 9.68 33.41
N ASP A 691 8.94 9.78 34.75
CA ASP A 691 9.26 11.01 35.47
C ASP A 691 10.78 11.22 35.66
N ALA A 692 11.63 10.32 35.16
CA ALA A 692 13.08 10.52 35.28
C ALA A 692 13.53 11.85 34.62
N ALA A 693 14.51 12.54 35.22
CA ALA A 693 15.01 13.82 34.70
C ALA A 693 15.51 13.73 33.25
N ILE A 694 16.04 12.56 32.86
CA ILE A 694 16.52 12.32 31.49
C ILE A 694 15.41 12.36 30.43
N TYR A 695 14.14 12.28 30.84
CA TYR A 695 12.97 12.42 29.99
C TYR A 695 12.23 13.76 30.21
N GLY A 696 12.78 14.67 31.03
CA GLY A 696 12.15 15.95 31.37
C GLY A 696 11.16 15.90 32.54
N GLY A 697 11.17 14.82 33.34
CA GLY A 697 10.37 14.73 34.57
C GLY A 697 11.06 15.30 35.82
N ALA A 698 10.36 15.23 36.95
CA ALA A 698 10.82 15.76 38.25
C ALA A 698 11.80 14.84 38.99
N ASN A 699 12.07 13.65 38.43
CA ASN A 699 12.97 12.64 38.96
C ASN A 699 12.54 12.08 40.33
N LEU A 700 11.24 12.07 40.60
CA LEU A 700 10.67 11.45 41.78
C LEU A 700 10.56 9.94 41.56
N GLY A 701 10.79 9.15 42.61
CA GLY A 701 10.64 7.70 42.58
C GLY A 701 11.71 6.99 43.38
N GLN A 702 11.92 5.72 43.05
CA GLN A 702 12.88 4.82 43.67
C GLN A 702 13.54 3.94 42.61
N THR A 703 14.61 3.24 42.98
CA THR A 703 15.37 2.38 42.06
C THR A 703 14.98 0.90 42.18
N GLU A 704 14.62 0.46 43.37
CA GLU A 704 14.17 -0.90 43.65
C GLU A 704 13.27 -0.92 44.90
N VAL A 705 12.56 -2.03 45.08
CA VAL A 705 11.75 -2.33 46.26
C VAL A 705 11.77 -3.83 46.51
N TRP A 706 11.64 -4.23 47.77
CA TRP A 706 11.54 -5.63 48.17
C TRP A 706 10.10 -5.99 48.46
N ALA A 707 9.67 -7.15 48.00
CA ALA A 707 8.38 -7.69 48.36
C ALA A 707 8.32 -7.97 49.87
N GLU A 708 7.21 -7.60 50.49
CA GLU A 708 6.92 -7.88 51.88
C GLU A 708 5.77 -8.88 51.94
N ARG A 709 5.82 -9.83 52.87
CA ARG A 709 4.71 -10.76 53.12
C ARG A 709 3.55 -10.07 53.86
N GLN A 710 2.98 -9.07 53.19
CA GLN A 710 1.84 -8.28 53.65
C GLN A 710 0.77 -8.33 52.56
N PRO A 711 -0.34 -9.07 52.78
CA PRO A 711 -1.35 -9.25 51.75
C PRO A 711 -1.98 -7.93 51.29
N ASN A 712 -2.11 -7.76 49.97
CA ASN A 712 -2.80 -6.64 49.33
C ASN A 712 -3.27 -7.03 47.93
N ASN A 713 -4.34 -6.41 47.41
CA ASN A 713 -4.92 -6.66 46.08
C ASN A 713 -5.11 -8.16 45.76
N GLY A 714 -5.47 -8.98 46.76
CA GLY A 714 -5.66 -10.43 46.60
C GLY A 714 -4.38 -11.27 46.46
N LYS A 715 -3.19 -10.69 46.70
CA LYS A 715 -1.89 -11.37 46.67
C LYS A 715 -1.30 -11.52 48.08
N GLU A 716 -0.44 -12.53 48.28
CA GLU A 716 0.22 -12.79 49.57
C GLU A 716 1.35 -11.77 49.87
N TYR A 717 2.05 -11.34 48.82
CA TYR A 717 3.12 -10.36 48.91
C TYR A 717 2.68 -9.00 48.37
N SER A 718 3.29 -7.92 48.83
CA SER A 718 3.10 -6.58 48.29
C SER A 718 4.39 -5.78 48.31
N VAL A 719 4.47 -4.76 47.46
CA VAL A 719 5.57 -3.79 47.43
C VAL A 719 5.06 -2.40 47.79
N LEU A 720 5.93 -1.59 48.40
CA LEU A 720 5.63 -0.21 48.79
C LEU A 720 6.28 0.78 47.81
N LEU A 721 5.46 1.47 47.03
CA LEU A 721 5.90 2.30 45.91
C LEU A 721 5.73 3.79 46.17
N THR A 722 6.65 4.58 45.60
CA THR A 722 6.47 6.00 45.34
C THR A 722 6.09 6.16 43.88
N LEU A 723 4.82 6.50 43.63
CA LEU A 723 4.32 6.76 42.28
C LEU A 723 4.49 8.25 41.97
N PRO A 724 5.32 8.63 40.98
CA PRO A 724 5.51 10.03 40.60
C PRO A 724 4.22 10.64 40.02
N PRO A 725 4.08 11.97 40.02
CA PRO A 725 2.92 12.63 39.41
C PRO A 725 2.96 12.48 37.88
N LEU A 726 1.81 12.19 37.25
CA LEU A 726 1.68 12.05 35.79
C LEU A 726 2.79 11.18 35.20
N ALA A 727 2.90 9.95 35.69
CA ALA A 727 3.99 9.05 35.32
C ALA A 727 3.59 7.59 35.30
N THR A 728 4.34 6.82 34.52
CA THR A 728 4.30 5.36 34.51
C THR A 728 5.68 4.81 34.88
N ILE A 729 5.68 3.84 35.80
CA ILE A 729 6.89 3.13 36.21
C ILE A 729 6.76 1.64 35.87
N PHE A 730 7.87 1.05 35.41
CA PHE A 730 7.99 -0.38 35.11
C PHE A 730 8.95 -0.99 36.12
N LEU A 731 8.53 -2.06 36.78
CA LEU A 731 9.33 -2.82 37.71
C LEU A 731 9.50 -4.26 37.19
N ARG A 732 10.74 -4.70 37.09
CA ARG A 732 11.09 -6.08 36.74
C ARG A 732 11.37 -6.87 37.99
N HIS A 733 10.76 -8.04 38.12
CA HIS A 733 11.09 -9.00 39.17
C HIS A 733 12.49 -9.59 38.98
N LYS A 734 13.20 -9.75 40.10
CA LYS A 734 14.49 -10.42 40.22
C LYS A 734 14.39 -11.37 41.41
N GLU A 735 14.64 -12.65 41.15
CA GLU A 735 14.76 -13.68 42.19
C GLU A 735 15.76 -13.29 43.28
#